data_AF-A0A1A8HAM6-F1
#
_entry.id   AF-A0A1A8HAM6-F1
#
_cell.length_a   1.000
_cell.length_b   1.000
_cell.length_c   1.000
_cell.angle_alpha   90.00
_cell.angle_beta   90.00
_cell.angle_gamma   90.00
#
_symmetry.space_group_name_H-M   'P 1'
#
loop_
_entity.id
_entity.type
_entity.pdbx_description
1 polymer ?
#
loop_
_entity_poly.entity_id
_entity_poly.type
_entity_poly.pdbx_seq_one_letter_code
_entity_poly.pdbx_strand_id
1 'polypeptide(L)'
;PNALPFPLQGISTPQRSPTLKANHLVLTFDLPSYPDVFATVRGQRGLYDAWINFSLQLSLRQTLGESAASHMIVTPTHMRHYKHGRCDPTYSLTMHSRKLVNVLASSTSPDNTIQYTNDLLQLFHVAFMEHKNIIRNTKSGQGVGPHLAALRQSLLPDNPLKRFLVPFGCPSVYLTGVDLMEGVECGVGNVYAQDQLAVTYLGKTDRVRIILNGKGIFAMSLEKLQETLMMNLKRVMLLAVRYAIASQMGALECLFKQGQKEKTHCPKSPATSNGTNSASEKGFDCTLVIHGGAGEEMMLNNKVTDIIEFALQTALTLGSQILEEGGSSLDAVQRSVEALEDCFLFNAGKGSVFNKDGFNEMEATIVDGNGQRSGSVACVKSIKNPIKAARCVMEKSSHSMIVGEGAEELLQGLGEKEKPVGPEYFYTDIRHKELLAKLNGGNTLKNNHPQTVGAVALDCWNRLAAASSTGGLVGKLKGRVGDTAVVGAGIYADEEVAIACSGDGDVFLRNTVAQKVASLYHNKGYGLRQACREVMTENLKGTCAGVIAVDKKGNVIIETNAAVMFVASITGGTSRVEVLRPIKTFTNVIWETDELVAYLNPNPWTPGSTILTRKTLSGASSIFQLAIPDFIAMLKGAKAVSNLLCERLGVQRCAMVFNPASDGSAQIRLLPLHGLEQKWKPHLAIEEEFHGHSTGFCNSKSGPRWDDDALTQVQAKIREALPTPNAPFCFDYNGDASDDNLFSQIIRGEQQQWRVWEDSDHVAFLTPYPNRPGLTVVVPRKSLTSNIFRLEDSDYEALILATYEVAQLLQEGMKAPSVALIFEGYEIDHAHVKLVPQLSSPCGAKVVEQKAEFFQSYPGFVSSLDGPPADSETIKNIHTKITQSRAPHSWEDPQSHSTLAIKNQWYHNLFQIQNTLFHSTVEYFHTCCQYSYALTPLTTDTISSPMGLGSDSEPVSVHLLGQDVYLADSMQFVLEYFLRFQENLPGTYYISPSFRGEDPDSTHLNQFYHVECELLGDMDDAISIAEGYLVHLTRSMLKKHSDKILNTAGSLAHTTALLSKMDGKTPLPRISLDRAISMMPSADCLEWVQDGQPLFGRKLTRKGERVLIEKYGGAVWLTDMDHLGVPFYQAYVEGTRQCKAKAADLLLGLGETVGLGERHSTPEMVREALKHHAVPEDSYKWYIGMRQVKPLLTSGWGMGTERYLCWLLQHDDVRDMQIIPRMKGMKYMP
;
A
#
# COMPACT_ATOMS: atom_id res chain seq x y z
N PRO A 1 -32.75 -52.90 24.44
CA PRO A 1 -34.00 -53.07 25.22
C PRO A 1 -35.21 -52.99 24.29
N ASN A 2 -35.95 -54.10 24.14
CA ASN A 2 -37.00 -54.26 23.14
C ASN A 2 -38.19 -53.32 23.37
N ALA A 3 -38.75 -52.81 22.27
CA ALA A 3 -39.98 -52.02 22.25
C ALA A 3 -41.18 -52.88 22.64
N LEU A 4 -41.98 -52.40 23.60
CA LEU A 4 -43.30 -52.95 23.91
C LEU A 4 -44.33 -52.42 22.90
N PRO A 5 -45.13 -53.29 22.24
CA PRO A 5 -46.21 -52.86 21.37
C PRO A 5 -47.51 -52.77 22.19
N PHE A 6 -48.25 -51.66 22.08
CA PHE A 6 -49.66 -51.61 22.46
C PHE A 6 -50.49 -51.08 21.28
N PRO A 7 -51.60 -51.76 20.91
CA PRO A 7 -52.42 -51.41 19.76
C PRO A 7 -53.44 -50.32 20.10
N LEU A 8 -53.46 -49.24 19.34
CA LEU A 8 -54.56 -48.28 19.32
C LEU A 8 -55.67 -48.81 18.40
N GLN A 9 -56.68 -49.45 18.98
CA GLN A 9 -58.00 -49.56 18.34
C GLN A 9 -59.08 -49.20 19.35
N GLY A 10 -59.86 -48.17 19.01
CA GLY A 10 -61.16 -47.90 19.62
C GLY A 10 -61.28 -46.62 20.43
N ILE A 11 -61.07 -45.44 19.84
CA ILE A 11 -61.87 -44.24 20.19
C ILE A 11 -62.17 -43.49 18.89
N SER A 12 -63.45 -43.45 18.55
CA SER A 12 -64.05 -42.64 17.49
C SER A 12 -63.79 -41.15 17.73
N THR A 13 -63.42 -40.47 16.65
CA THR A 13 -63.28 -39.01 16.55
C THR A 13 -64.50 -38.26 17.11
N PRO A 14 -64.36 -37.37 18.11
CA PRO A 14 -65.36 -36.36 18.37
C PRO A 14 -65.23 -35.25 17.32
N GLN A 15 -66.38 -34.82 16.79
CA GLN A 15 -66.52 -33.69 15.88
C GLN A 15 -65.82 -32.43 16.40
N ARG A 16 -65.12 -31.74 15.49
CA ARG A 16 -64.54 -30.41 15.73
C ARG A 16 -65.64 -29.40 16.05
N SER A 17 -65.61 -28.85 17.26
CA SER A 17 -66.27 -27.58 17.60
C SER A 17 -65.57 -26.41 16.87
N PRO A 18 -66.29 -25.51 16.17
CA PRO A 18 -65.68 -24.47 15.33
C PRO A 18 -65.29 -23.17 16.06
N THR A 19 -64.83 -23.25 17.32
CA THR A 19 -64.39 -22.06 18.09
C THR A 19 -63.39 -22.41 19.21
N LEU A 20 -62.13 -22.67 18.86
CA LEU A 20 -60.95 -22.54 19.74
C LEU A 20 -59.69 -22.58 18.86
N LYS A 21 -59.18 -21.42 18.46
CA LYS A 21 -57.81 -21.32 17.89
C LYS A 21 -56.82 -21.69 19.00
N ALA A 22 -55.84 -22.53 18.68
CA ALA A 22 -54.97 -23.23 19.61
C ALA A 22 -54.23 -22.30 20.61
N ASN A 23 -54.35 -22.58 21.91
CA ASN A 23 -53.79 -21.77 23.01
C ASN A 23 -52.30 -22.01 23.32
N HIS A 24 -51.58 -22.78 22.50
CA HIS A 24 -50.16 -23.12 22.72
C HIS A 24 -49.41 -23.20 21.38
N LEU A 25 -48.53 -22.23 21.11
CA LEU A 25 -47.68 -22.21 19.90
C LEU A 25 -46.25 -22.58 20.31
N VAL A 26 -45.65 -23.57 19.64
CA VAL A 26 -44.25 -23.98 19.83
C VAL A 26 -43.48 -23.74 18.54
N LEU A 27 -42.40 -22.97 18.59
CA LEU A 27 -41.53 -22.66 17.46
C LEU A 27 -40.12 -23.19 17.73
N THR A 28 -39.49 -23.81 16.74
CA THR A 28 -38.11 -24.33 16.86
C THR A 28 -37.27 -23.82 15.71
N PHE A 29 -36.05 -23.37 15.99
CA PHE A 29 -35.10 -22.94 14.97
C PHE A 29 -33.65 -23.24 15.38
N ASP A 30 -32.80 -23.45 14.38
CA ASP A 30 -31.36 -23.67 14.57
C ASP A 30 -30.58 -22.41 14.18
N LEU A 31 -29.59 -22.03 14.98
CA LEU A 31 -28.61 -21.01 14.66
C LEU A 31 -27.24 -21.67 14.43
N PRO A 32 -26.78 -21.79 13.17
CA PRO A 32 -25.46 -22.35 12.86
C PRO A 32 -24.33 -21.36 13.16
N SER A 33 -23.16 -21.88 13.54
CA SER A 33 -21.90 -21.14 13.64
C SER A 33 -20.71 -22.09 13.44
N TYR A 34 -19.51 -21.54 13.34
CA TYR A 34 -18.29 -22.35 13.29
C TYR A 34 -18.05 -23.05 14.65
N PRO A 35 -17.62 -24.32 14.68
CA PRO A 35 -17.34 -25.01 15.92
C PRO A 35 -16.32 -24.30 16.81
N ASP A 36 -15.29 -23.70 16.20
CA ASP A 36 -14.26 -22.94 16.92
C ASP A 36 -14.81 -21.67 17.60
N VAL A 37 -15.80 -21.02 16.99
CA VAL A 37 -16.49 -19.86 17.58
C VAL A 37 -17.21 -20.29 18.85
N PHE A 38 -17.99 -21.37 18.79
CA PHE A 38 -18.68 -21.87 19.98
C PHE A 38 -17.70 -22.43 21.02
N ALA A 39 -16.64 -23.13 20.62
CA ALA A 39 -15.59 -23.59 21.51
C ALA A 39 -14.91 -22.42 22.25
N THR A 40 -14.64 -21.32 21.55
CA THR A 40 -14.06 -20.10 22.12
C THR A 40 -14.97 -19.46 23.16
N VAL A 41 -16.28 -19.36 22.87
CA VAL A 41 -17.28 -18.85 23.81
C VAL A 41 -17.44 -19.80 25.02
N ARG A 42 -17.43 -21.12 24.81
CA ARG A 42 -17.50 -22.15 25.87
C ARG A 42 -16.28 -22.18 26.77
N GLY A 43 -15.10 -21.84 26.24
CA GLY A 43 -13.86 -21.75 27.00
C GLY A 43 -13.99 -20.82 28.22
N GLN A 44 -14.97 -19.91 28.20
CA GLN A 44 -15.34 -19.10 29.35
C GLN A 44 -16.61 -19.59 30.03
N ARG A 45 -16.44 -20.11 31.25
CA ARG A 45 -17.54 -20.64 32.06
C ARG A 45 -18.66 -19.61 32.23
N GLY A 46 -19.84 -19.93 31.68
CA GLY A 46 -21.08 -19.16 31.76
C GLY A 46 -21.28 -18.12 30.65
N LEU A 47 -20.30 -17.91 29.76
CA LEU A 47 -20.41 -16.90 28.69
C LEU A 47 -21.42 -17.31 27.62
N TYR A 48 -21.46 -18.60 27.28
CA TYR A 48 -22.43 -19.18 26.34
C TYR A 48 -23.88 -18.91 26.78
N ASP A 49 -24.15 -19.11 28.07
CA ASP A 49 -25.47 -18.88 28.66
C ASP A 49 -25.81 -17.38 28.73
N ALA A 50 -24.82 -16.55 29.09
CA ALA A 50 -24.98 -15.10 29.15
C ALA A 50 -25.28 -14.50 27.77
N TRP A 51 -24.64 -15.00 26.71
CA TRP A 51 -24.93 -14.62 25.33
C TRP A 51 -26.40 -14.85 24.98
N ILE A 52 -26.92 -16.07 25.20
CA ILE A 52 -28.32 -16.42 24.91
C ILE A 52 -29.27 -15.57 25.75
N ASN A 53 -28.96 -15.39 27.04
CA ASN A 53 -29.77 -14.57 27.93
C ASN A 53 -29.83 -13.12 27.45
N PHE A 54 -28.70 -12.44 27.20
CA PHE A 54 -28.68 -11.04 26.76
C PHE A 54 -29.36 -10.86 25.40
N SER A 55 -29.22 -11.80 24.48
CA SER A 55 -29.98 -11.81 23.22
C SER A 55 -31.49 -11.90 23.46
N LEU A 56 -31.93 -12.73 24.42
CA LEU A 56 -33.35 -12.83 24.79
C LEU A 56 -33.86 -11.53 25.41
N GLN A 57 -33.09 -10.90 26.32
CA GLN A 57 -33.48 -9.62 26.93
C GLN A 57 -33.67 -8.52 25.88
N LEU A 58 -32.73 -8.41 24.94
CA LEU A 58 -32.80 -7.45 23.84
C LEU A 58 -34.00 -7.70 22.92
N SER A 59 -34.28 -8.97 22.62
CA SER A 59 -35.38 -9.36 21.73
C SER A 59 -36.74 -9.12 22.37
N LEU A 60 -36.88 -9.38 23.66
CA LEU A 60 -38.10 -9.07 24.41
C LEU A 60 -38.37 -7.57 24.46
N ARG A 61 -37.33 -6.75 24.72
CA ARG A 61 -37.44 -5.28 24.69
C ARG A 61 -37.88 -4.76 23.31
N GLN A 62 -37.30 -5.28 22.23
CA GLN A 62 -37.66 -4.88 20.87
C GLN A 62 -39.05 -5.37 20.44
N THR A 63 -39.51 -6.50 20.99
CA THR A 63 -40.82 -7.08 20.62
C THR A 63 -41.97 -6.46 21.41
N LEU A 64 -41.80 -6.25 22.72
CA LEU A 64 -42.86 -5.82 23.66
C LEU A 64 -42.69 -4.38 24.18
N GLY A 65 -41.63 -3.66 23.79
CA GLY A 65 -41.36 -2.29 24.25
C GLY A 65 -40.99 -2.22 25.73
N GLU A 66 -41.22 -1.06 26.37
CA GLU A 66 -40.91 -0.85 27.81
C GLU A 66 -41.69 -1.80 28.74
N SER A 67 -42.81 -2.37 28.27
CA SER A 67 -43.57 -3.39 29.00
C SER A 67 -42.79 -4.70 29.19
N ALA A 68 -41.77 -4.98 28.37
CA ALA A 68 -40.93 -6.17 28.52
C ALA A 68 -40.29 -6.30 29.91
N ALA A 69 -39.94 -5.17 30.54
CA ALA A 69 -39.27 -5.14 31.83
C ALA A 69 -40.16 -5.67 32.98
N SER A 70 -41.50 -5.63 32.85
CA SER A 70 -42.44 -6.14 33.86
C SER A 70 -42.61 -7.66 33.76
N HIS A 71 -42.41 -8.24 32.57
CA HIS A 71 -42.49 -9.68 32.34
C HIS A 71 -41.21 -10.46 32.67
N MET A 72 -40.08 -9.76 32.71
CA MET A 72 -38.75 -10.31 33.00
C MET A 72 -38.35 -10.19 34.49
N ILE A 73 -39.25 -9.73 35.37
CA ILE A 73 -38.99 -9.63 36.81
C ILE A 73 -39.06 -11.03 37.42
N VAL A 74 -37.91 -11.60 37.82
CA VAL A 74 -37.90 -12.94 38.40
C VAL A 74 -36.83 -13.18 39.47
N THR A 75 -37.31 -13.68 40.60
CA THR A 75 -36.61 -14.24 41.76
C THR A 75 -35.84 -15.55 41.44
N PRO A 76 -34.67 -15.79 42.07
CA PRO A 76 -33.91 -17.03 41.89
C PRO A 76 -34.71 -18.27 42.35
N THR A 77 -35.33 -19.00 41.44
CA THR A 77 -36.03 -20.25 41.78
C THR A 77 -35.20 -21.47 41.45
N HIS A 78 -35.25 -22.48 42.32
CA HIS A 78 -34.76 -23.82 42.04
C HIS A 78 -35.97 -24.69 41.69
N MET A 79 -35.88 -25.53 40.66
CA MET A 79 -36.52 -26.85 40.71
C MET A 79 -35.45 -27.91 40.50
N ARG A 80 -35.24 -28.75 41.52
CA ARG A 80 -34.36 -29.92 41.47
C ARG A 80 -35.15 -31.10 40.90
N HIS A 81 -34.49 -31.80 39.97
CA HIS A 81 -34.80 -33.09 39.34
C HIS A 81 -35.88 -33.12 38.25
N TYR A 82 -35.40 -33.21 37.01
CA TYR A 82 -36.07 -34.00 35.96
C TYR A 82 -35.12 -35.10 35.42
N LYS A 83 -34.33 -35.71 36.31
CA LYS A 83 -33.32 -36.79 36.13
C LYS A 83 -32.27 -36.69 34.99
N HIS A 84 -32.47 -35.98 33.87
CA HIS A 84 -31.55 -35.86 32.73
C HIS A 84 -31.54 -34.49 32.02
N GLY A 85 -32.13 -33.43 32.59
CA GLY A 85 -32.00 -32.05 32.09
C GLY A 85 -31.94 -31.07 33.26
N ARG A 86 -30.84 -30.33 33.40
CA ARG A 86 -30.65 -29.34 34.48
C ARG A 86 -31.34 -28.02 34.08
N CYS A 87 -32.32 -27.57 34.86
CA CYS A 87 -32.77 -26.17 34.82
C CYS A 87 -31.83 -25.33 35.68
N ASP A 88 -31.02 -24.48 35.05
CA ASP A 88 -30.34 -23.38 35.76
C ASP A 88 -31.39 -22.32 36.19
N PRO A 89 -31.13 -21.55 37.26
CA PRO A 89 -32.12 -20.62 37.82
C PRO A 89 -32.63 -19.64 36.75
N THR A 90 -33.91 -19.26 36.84
CA THR A 90 -34.49 -18.20 36.00
C THR A 90 -33.59 -16.96 36.03
N TYR A 91 -33.05 -16.59 34.88
CA TYR A 91 -32.05 -15.53 34.75
C TYR A 91 -32.64 -14.17 35.14
N SER A 92 -32.12 -13.59 36.22
CA SER A 92 -32.58 -12.29 36.71
C SER A 92 -32.10 -11.16 35.80
N LEU A 93 -33.00 -10.21 35.57
CA LEU A 93 -32.69 -8.96 34.90
C LEU A 93 -31.96 -8.02 35.88
N THR A 94 -30.74 -7.61 35.55
CA THR A 94 -29.90 -6.78 36.45
C THR A 94 -29.84 -5.33 35.98
N MET A 95 -29.34 -4.44 36.84
CA MET A 95 -29.13 -3.04 36.45
C MET A 95 -28.13 -2.93 35.28
N HIS A 96 -27.06 -3.71 35.28
CA HIS A 96 -26.07 -3.67 34.20
C HIS A 96 -26.56 -4.40 32.94
N SER A 97 -27.32 -5.49 33.07
CA SER A 97 -27.92 -6.16 31.92
C SER A 97 -28.95 -5.24 31.24
N ARG A 98 -29.74 -4.46 32.00
CA ARG A 98 -30.61 -3.40 31.46
C ARG A 98 -29.81 -2.34 30.71
N LYS A 99 -28.74 -1.82 31.31
CA LYS A 99 -27.89 -0.80 30.66
C LYS A 99 -27.31 -1.32 29.34
N LEU A 100 -26.74 -2.53 29.34
CA LEU A 100 -26.22 -3.18 28.14
C LEU A 100 -27.30 -3.33 27.07
N VAL A 101 -28.48 -3.83 27.43
CA VAL A 101 -29.60 -4.04 26.50
C VAL A 101 -30.12 -2.71 25.94
N ASN A 102 -30.19 -1.67 26.76
CA ASN A 102 -30.60 -0.34 26.31
C ASN A 102 -29.61 0.24 25.30
N VAL A 103 -28.30 0.13 25.57
CA VAL A 103 -27.26 0.58 24.64
C VAL A 103 -27.31 -0.23 23.36
N LEU A 104 -27.40 -1.57 23.43
CA LEU A 104 -27.53 -2.42 22.24
C LEU A 104 -28.79 -2.07 21.41
N ALA A 105 -29.89 -1.70 22.07
CA ALA A 105 -31.11 -1.28 21.38
C ALA A 105 -30.98 0.09 20.72
N SER A 106 -30.27 1.05 21.34
CA SER A 106 -30.03 2.40 20.77
C SER A 106 -28.91 2.44 19.74
N SER A 107 -27.94 1.53 19.81
CA SER A 107 -26.76 1.46 18.93
C SER A 107 -27.02 0.66 17.63
N THR A 108 -28.29 0.42 17.28
CA THR A 108 -28.65 -0.24 16.02
C THR A 108 -28.82 0.84 14.95
N SER A 109 -27.93 0.87 13.96
CA SER A 109 -28.04 1.77 12.80
C SER A 109 -29.30 1.49 11.97
N PRO A 110 -29.74 2.41 11.07
CA PRO A 110 -30.84 2.15 10.13
C PRO A 110 -30.63 0.88 9.28
N ASP A 111 -29.36 0.53 9.06
CA ASP A 111 -28.91 -0.63 8.27
C ASP A 111 -28.85 -1.92 9.11
N ASN A 112 -29.32 -1.86 10.35
CA ASN A 112 -29.35 -2.98 11.28
C ASN A 112 -27.95 -3.51 11.69
N THR A 113 -26.91 -2.66 11.68
CA THR A 113 -25.54 -2.96 12.14
C THR A 113 -25.25 -2.35 13.51
N ILE A 114 -24.40 -3.01 14.33
CA ILE A 114 -23.98 -2.54 15.66
C ILE A 114 -22.52 -2.14 15.58
N GLN A 115 -22.19 -0.93 16.06
CA GLN A 115 -20.81 -0.51 16.27
C GLN A 115 -20.28 -1.09 17.59
N TYR A 116 -19.25 -1.93 17.51
CA TYR A 116 -18.69 -2.66 18.66
C TYR A 116 -17.54 -1.87 19.29
N THR A 117 -17.88 -0.90 20.14
CA THR A 117 -16.90 -0.05 20.85
C THR A 117 -16.32 -0.72 22.10
N ASN A 118 -15.18 -0.22 22.59
CA ASN A 118 -14.59 -0.65 23.87
C ASN A 118 -15.53 -0.40 25.07
N ASP A 119 -16.29 0.69 25.04
CA ASP A 119 -17.35 0.98 26.03
C ASP A 119 -18.43 -0.10 26.04
N LEU A 120 -18.89 -0.55 24.87
CA LEU A 120 -19.87 -1.62 24.76
C LEU A 120 -19.31 -2.95 25.29
N LEU A 121 -18.03 -3.24 25.01
CA LEU A 121 -17.33 -4.41 25.54
C LEU A 121 -17.21 -4.35 27.07
N GLN A 122 -16.97 -3.17 27.64
CA GLN A 122 -16.93 -2.94 29.09
C GLN A 122 -18.31 -3.14 29.73
N LEU A 123 -19.37 -2.61 29.13
CA LEU A 123 -20.74 -2.83 29.60
C LEU A 123 -21.10 -4.32 29.56
N PHE A 124 -20.71 -5.03 28.50
CA PHE A 124 -20.87 -6.47 28.39
C PHE A 124 -20.12 -7.22 29.49
N HIS A 125 -18.85 -6.84 29.75
CA HIS A 125 -18.05 -7.42 30.83
C HIS A 125 -18.74 -7.30 32.19
N VAL A 126 -19.18 -6.09 32.55
CA VAL A 126 -19.80 -5.83 33.86
C VAL A 126 -21.12 -6.60 34.00
N ALA A 127 -21.96 -6.59 32.96
CA ALA A 127 -23.21 -7.34 32.95
C ALA A 127 -22.96 -8.85 33.06
N PHE A 128 -21.98 -9.38 32.34
CA PHE A 128 -21.60 -10.79 32.38
C PHE A 128 -21.07 -11.21 33.76
N MET A 129 -20.21 -10.41 34.38
CA MET A 129 -19.65 -10.71 35.70
C MET A 129 -20.72 -10.66 36.80
N GLU A 130 -21.63 -9.70 36.74
CA GLU A 130 -22.79 -9.64 37.65
C GLU A 130 -23.67 -10.89 37.48
N HIS A 131 -23.97 -11.27 36.24
CA HIS A 131 -24.73 -12.45 35.90
C HIS A 131 -24.09 -13.74 36.44
N LYS A 132 -22.78 -13.91 36.21
CA LYS A 132 -21.99 -15.04 36.69
C LYS A 132 -21.99 -15.13 38.22
N ASN A 133 -21.89 -13.99 38.92
CA ASN A 133 -21.95 -13.93 40.38
C ASN A 133 -23.33 -14.33 40.91
N ILE A 134 -24.42 -13.91 40.26
CA ILE A 134 -25.79 -14.29 40.65
C ILE A 134 -25.99 -15.81 40.52
N ILE A 135 -25.53 -16.41 39.41
CA ILE A 135 -25.58 -17.87 39.21
C ILE A 135 -24.77 -18.58 40.31
N ARG A 136 -23.56 -18.09 40.61
CA ARG A 136 -22.71 -18.66 41.66
C ARG A 136 -23.38 -18.59 43.03
N ASN A 137 -23.88 -17.41 43.42
CA ASN A 137 -24.54 -17.19 44.70
C ASN A 137 -25.77 -18.10 44.85
N THR A 138 -26.56 -18.24 43.79
CA THR A 138 -27.72 -19.16 43.75
C THR A 138 -27.29 -20.62 43.90
N LYS A 139 -26.26 -21.06 43.18
CA LYS A 139 -25.70 -22.43 43.30
C LYS A 139 -25.12 -22.72 44.68
N SER A 140 -24.60 -21.71 45.37
CA SER A 140 -24.06 -21.81 46.73
C SER A 140 -25.09 -21.62 47.85
N GLY A 141 -26.37 -21.44 47.53
CA GLY A 141 -27.44 -21.21 48.52
C GLY A 141 -27.42 -19.82 49.19
N GLN A 142 -26.55 -18.92 48.74
CA GLN A 142 -26.51 -17.51 49.18
C GLN A 142 -27.49 -16.60 48.43
N GLY A 143 -28.18 -17.13 47.40
CA GLY A 143 -29.22 -16.43 46.65
C GLY A 143 -30.61 -16.59 47.27
N VAL A 144 -31.42 -15.51 47.25
CA VAL A 144 -32.75 -15.48 47.89
C VAL A 144 -33.84 -15.79 46.86
N GLY A 145 -34.44 -16.99 46.83
CA GLY A 145 -35.65 -17.14 46.00
C GLY A 145 -36.56 -18.38 46.12
N PRO A 146 -36.14 -19.59 46.55
CA PRO A 146 -37.11 -20.69 46.76
C PRO A 146 -37.95 -20.50 48.03
N HIS A 147 -37.34 -19.94 49.07
CA HIS A 147 -37.98 -19.77 50.38
C HIS A 147 -39.12 -18.74 50.34
N LEU A 148 -39.02 -17.68 49.54
CA LEU A 148 -40.02 -16.62 49.45
C LEU A 148 -41.31 -17.05 48.72
N ALA A 149 -41.21 -17.89 47.69
CA ALA A 149 -42.38 -18.38 46.95
C ALA A 149 -43.20 -19.38 47.77
N ALA A 150 -42.54 -20.30 48.48
CA ALA A 150 -43.17 -21.20 49.44
C ALA A 150 -43.78 -20.44 50.63
N LEU A 151 -43.06 -19.44 51.17
CA LEU A 151 -43.58 -18.55 52.21
C LEU A 151 -44.86 -17.83 51.73
N ARG A 152 -44.86 -17.28 50.51
CA ARG A 152 -46.01 -16.55 49.94
C ARG A 152 -47.26 -17.42 49.76
N GLN A 153 -47.09 -18.70 49.38
CA GLN A 153 -48.21 -19.65 49.26
C GLN A 153 -48.74 -20.11 50.62
N SER A 154 -47.88 -20.21 51.64
CA SER A 154 -48.30 -20.60 52.99
C SER A 154 -49.01 -19.49 53.78
N LEU A 155 -48.89 -18.22 53.35
CA LEU A 155 -49.49 -17.07 54.01
C LEU A 155 -50.93 -16.82 53.52
N LEU A 156 -51.87 -16.66 54.46
CA LEU A 156 -53.28 -16.29 54.19
C LEU A 156 -53.36 -14.96 53.39
N PRO A 157 -54.43 -14.74 52.59
CA PRO A 157 -54.57 -13.55 51.74
C PRO A 157 -54.39 -12.22 52.47
N ASP A 158 -54.79 -12.19 53.75
CA ASP A 158 -54.85 -10.98 54.57
C ASP A 158 -53.55 -10.76 55.39
N ASN A 159 -52.54 -11.62 55.19
CA ASN A 159 -51.32 -11.60 55.98
C ASN A 159 -50.43 -10.39 55.58
N PRO A 160 -50.04 -9.51 56.52
CA PRO A 160 -49.28 -8.30 56.24
C PRO A 160 -47.88 -8.58 55.65
N LEU A 161 -47.28 -9.75 55.91
CA LEU A 161 -46.03 -10.16 55.26
C LEU A 161 -46.21 -10.39 53.76
N LYS A 162 -47.42 -10.77 53.32
CA LYS A 162 -47.73 -11.02 51.91
C LYS A 162 -47.57 -9.75 51.06
N ARG A 163 -47.93 -8.57 51.60
CA ARG A 163 -47.65 -7.24 51.00
C ARG A 163 -46.16 -7.02 50.72
N PHE A 164 -45.28 -7.47 51.62
CA PHE A 164 -43.83 -7.38 51.43
C PHE A 164 -43.30 -8.43 50.45
N LEU A 165 -44.08 -9.48 50.16
CA LEU A 165 -43.77 -10.53 49.18
C LEU A 165 -44.36 -10.27 47.77
N VAL A 166 -45.31 -9.33 47.63
CA VAL A 166 -45.95 -8.94 46.35
C VAL A 166 -44.94 -8.50 45.27
N PRO A 167 -43.88 -7.74 45.57
CA PRO A 167 -42.88 -7.33 44.57
C PRO A 167 -42.12 -8.50 43.93
N PHE A 168 -42.09 -9.67 44.58
CA PHE A 168 -41.35 -10.86 44.15
C PHE A 168 -42.22 -11.78 43.27
N GLY A 169 -42.79 -11.24 42.18
CA GLY A 169 -43.76 -11.87 41.27
C GLY A 169 -43.40 -13.26 40.72
N CYS A 170 -44.39 -13.94 40.11
CA CYS A 170 -44.14 -15.17 39.34
C CYS A 170 -43.45 -14.83 38.01
N PRO A 171 -42.36 -15.52 37.63
CA PRO A 171 -41.79 -15.37 36.30
C PRO A 171 -42.82 -15.61 35.20
N SER A 172 -42.90 -14.69 34.24
CA SER A 172 -43.56 -14.93 32.96
C SER A 172 -42.58 -15.51 31.93
N VAL A 173 -41.28 -15.25 32.04
CA VAL A 173 -40.25 -15.75 31.11
C VAL A 173 -39.34 -16.78 31.80
N TYR A 174 -39.17 -17.94 31.18
CA TYR A 174 -38.29 -19.02 31.62
C TYR A 174 -37.30 -19.33 30.52
N LEU A 175 -36.00 -19.21 30.77
CA LEU A 175 -34.94 -19.64 29.86
C LEU A 175 -34.22 -20.84 30.50
N THR A 176 -34.25 -21.97 29.82
CA THR A 176 -33.62 -23.24 30.26
C THR A 176 -32.83 -23.81 29.10
N GLY A 177 -31.83 -24.63 29.38
CA GLY A 177 -31.04 -25.22 28.32
C GLY A 177 -29.84 -25.96 28.86
N VAL A 178 -29.27 -26.80 28.01
CA VAL A 178 -28.09 -27.59 28.34
C VAL A 178 -27.12 -27.53 27.17
N ASP A 179 -25.86 -27.24 27.47
CA ASP A 179 -24.77 -27.33 26.50
C ASP A 179 -24.30 -28.79 26.37
N LEU A 180 -24.11 -29.25 25.12
CA LEU A 180 -23.55 -30.57 24.78
C LEU A 180 -24.28 -31.77 25.41
N MET A 181 -25.62 -31.85 25.27
CA MET A 181 -26.38 -33.07 25.56
C MET A 181 -27.09 -33.61 24.30
N GLU A 182 -27.09 -34.93 24.14
CA GLU A 182 -27.87 -35.62 23.09
C GLU A 182 -29.14 -36.25 23.69
N GLY A 183 -30.28 -36.07 23.02
CA GLY A 183 -31.49 -36.87 23.28
C GLY A 183 -32.47 -36.36 24.35
N VAL A 184 -32.34 -35.13 24.85
CA VAL A 184 -33.31 -34.55 25.81
C VAL A 184 -33.96 -33.29 25.23
N GLU A 185 -35.17 -33.43 24.68
CA GLU A 185 -36.05 -32.31 24.33
C GLU A 185 -37.03 -32.08 25.50
N CYS A 186 -36.88 -30.99 26.24
CA CYS A 186 -37.79 -30.66 27.34
C CYS A 186 -38.15 -29.17 27.31
N GLY A 187 -39.37 -28.86 26.84
CA GLY A 187 -39.98 -27.54 26.98
C GLY A 187 -41.04 -27.56 28.07
N VAL A 188 -40.66 -27.57 29.35
CA VAL A 188 -41.63 -27.54 30.46
C VAL A 188 -41.65 -26.15 31.09
N GLY A 189 -42.65 -25.36 30.71
CA GLY A 189 -43.04 -24.17 31.46
C GLY A 189 -43.95 -24.54 32.64
N ASN A 190 -43.90 -23.74 33.71
CA ASN A 190 -44.87 -23.76 34.80
C ASN A 190 -46.33 -23.71 34.31
N VAL A 191 -47.09 -24.79 34.49
CA VAL A 191 -48.46 -25.00 33.94
C VAL A 191 -49.50 -23.99 34.47
N TYR A 192 -49.16 -23.23 35.51
CA TYR A 192 -50.09 -22.39 36.27
C TYR A 192 -50.05 -20.88 35.92
N ALA A 193 -49.19 -20.43 35.00
CA ALA A 193 -49.15 -19.03 34.57
C ALA A 193 -50.17 -18.73 33.43
N GLN A 194 -50.81 -17.55 33.48
CA GLN A 194 -51.69 -17.06 32.41
C GLN A 194 -50.90 -16.61 31.19
N ASP A 195 -49.87 -15.78 31.40
CA ASP A 195 -48.92 -15.32 30.38
C ASP A 195 -47.55 -15.93 30.62
N GLN A 196 -47.07 -16.73 29.67
CA GLN A 196 -45.81 -17.46 29.82
C GLN A 196 -45.02 -17.56 28.51
N LEU A 197 -43.71 -17.40 28.60
CA LEU A 197 -42.74 -17.73 27.57
C LEU A 197 -41.69 -18.68 28.14
N ALA A 198 -41.59 -19.89 27.60
CA ALA A 198 -40.48 -20.80 27.87
C ALA A 198 -39.55 -20.85 26.65
N VAL A 199 -38.28 -20.52 26.86
CA VAL A 199 -37.19 -20.57 25.88
C VAL A 199 -36.26 -21.69 26.28
N THR A 200 -36.14 -22.72 25.45
CA THR A 200 -35.21 -23.83 25.66
C THR A 200 -34.09 -23.76 24.63
N TYR A 201 -32.83 -23.93 25.04
CA TYR A 201 -31.72 -24.06 24.09
C TYR A 201 -30.96 -25.38 24.25
N LEU A 202 -30.47 -25.90 23.13
CA LEU A 202 -29.63 -27.09 23.06
C LEU A 202 -28.37 -26.77 22.26
N GLY A 203 -27.24 -26.70 22.95
CA GLY A 203 -25.93 -26.43 22.33
C GLY A 203 -25.36 -27.68 21.67
N LYS A 204 -25.02 -27.60 20.39
CA LYS A 204 -24.19 -28.58 19.66
C LYS A 204 -22.85 -27.97 19.27
N THR A 205 -21.95 -28.77 18.72
CA THR A 205 -20.64 -28.30 18.27
C THR A 205 -20.74 -27.21 17.19
N ASP A 206 -21.64 -27.35 16.21
CA ASP A 206 -21.77 -26.48 15.02
C ASP A 206 -23.05 -25.61 14.99
N ARG A 207 -23.96 -25.78 15.96
CA ARG A 207 -25.23 -25.04 16.02
C ARG A 207 -25.79 -24.96 17.43
N VAL A 208 -26.67 -24.00 17.67
CA VAL A 208 -27.57 -24.00 18.82
C VAL A 208 -29.02 -24.13 18.33
N ARG A 209 -29.76 -25.07 18.91
CA ARG A 209 -31.20 -25.20 18.67
C ARG A 209 -31.95 -24.42 19.74
N ILE A 210 -32.89 -23.57 19.34
CA ILE A 210 -33.76 -22.80 20.23
C ILE A 210 -35.20 -23.28 20.04
N ILE A 211 -35.91 -23.51 21.14
CA ILE A 211 -37.32 -23.89 21.19
C ILE A 211 -38.06 -22.81 22.01
N LEU A 212 -39.03 -22.14 21.40
CA LEU A 212 -39.89 -21.14 22.01
C LEU A 212 -41.29 -21.72 22.24
N ASN A 213 -41.82 -21.60 23.45
CA ASN A 213 -43.17 -21.99 23.79
C ASN A 213 -43.88 -20.82 24.48
N GLY A 214 -44.89 -20.25 23.81
CA GLY A 214 -45.63 -19.08 24.27
C GLY A 214 -47.08 -19.40 24.64
N LYS A 215 -47.55 -18.80 25.73
CA LYS A 215 -48.93 -18.84 26.23
C LYS A 215 -49.38 -17.42 26.59
N GLY A 216 -50.67 -17.12 26.38
CA GLY A 216 -51.23 -15.78 26.65
C GLY A 216 -50.66 -14.72 25.70
N ILE A 217 -50.25 -13.56 26.23
CA ILE A 217 -49.71 -12.42 25.48
C ILE A 217 -48.50 -12.78 24.61
N PHE A 218 -47.69 -13.78 25.02
CA PHE A 218 -46.53 -14.23 24.27
C PHE A 218 -46.89 -15.08 23.06
N ALA A 219 -48.03 -15.78 23.06
CA ALA A 219 -48.45 -16.58 21.92
C ALA A 219 -48.73 -15.69 20.68
N MET A 220 -49.25 -14.48 20.91
CA MET A 220 -49.53 -13.50 19.84
C MET A 220 -48.25 -12.85 19.27
N SER A 221 -47.15 -12.88 20.02
CA SER A 221 -45.89 -12.21 19.65
C SER A 221 -44.76 -13.20 19.32
N LEU A 222 -45.04 -14.50 19.28
CA LEU A 222 -44.01 -15.55 19.28
C LEU A 222 -43.20 -15.59 17.96
N GLU A 223 -43.86 -15.41 16.81
CA GLU A 223 -43.20 -15.36 15.49
C GLU A 223 -42.28 -14.13 15.37
N LYS A 224 -42.79 -12.96 15.75
CA LYS A 224 -41.98 -11.72 15.79
C LYS A 224 -40.80 -11.85 16.76
N LEU A 225 -41.01 -12.49 17.90
CA LEU A 225 -39.95 -12.76 18.86
C LEU A 225 -38.89 -13.73 18.29
N GLN A 226 -39.30 -14.75 17.54
CA GLN A 226 -38.38 -15.67 16.86
C GLN A 226 -37.45 -14.92 15.88
N GLU A 227 -38.01 -14.10 14.99
CA GLU A 227 -37.23 -13.33 14.01
C GLU A 227 -36.23 -12.40 14.69
N THR A 228 -36.71 -11.65 15.70
CA THR A 228 -35.92 -10.71 16.48
C THR A 228 -34.81 -11.44 17.27
N LEU A 229 -35.13 -12.58 17.87
CA LEU A 229 -34.19 -13.40 18.63
C LEU A 229 -33.10 -14.01 17.74
N MET A 230 -33.46 -14.52 16.56
CA MET A 230 -32.48 -15.05 15.61
C MET A 230 -31.47 -13.98 15.17
N MET A 231 -31.92 -12.74 14.94
CA MET A 231 -31.05 -11.61 14.61
C MET A 231 -30.15 -11.20 15.78
N ASN A 232 -30.72 -11.06 16.98
CA ASN A 232 -29.98 -10.63 18.16
C ASN A 232 -29.03 -11.69 18.71
N LEU A 233 -29.32 -12.98 18.50
CA LEU A 233 -28.37 -14.06 18.78
C LEU A 233 -27.11 -13.90 17.94
N LYS A 234 -27.21 -13.60 16.64
CA LYS A 234 -26.04 -13.34 15.78
C LYS A 234 -25.24 -12.11 16.22
N ARG A 235 -25.92 -11.03 16.61
CA ARG A 235 -25.31 -9.76 17.03
C ARG A 235 -24.54 -9.88 18.34
N VAL A 236 -25.20 -10.35 19.39
CA VAL A 236 -24.58 -10.50 20.71
C VAL A 236 -23.52 -11.61 20.67
N MET A 237 -23.63 -12.59 19.76
CA MET A 237 -22.57 -13.58 19.54
C MET A 237 -21.26 -12.90 19.15
N LEU A 238 -21.29 -11.97 18.20
CA LEU A 238 -20.07 -11.28 17.76
C LEU A 238 -19.41 -10.51 18.92
N LEU A 239 -20.21 -9.88 19.78
CA LEU A 239 -19.73 -9.22 21.01
C LEU A 239 -19.15 -10.23 22.02
N ALA A 240 -19.82 -11.38 22.22
CA ALA A 240 -19.35 -12.44 23.11
C ALA A 240 -18.04 -13.07 22.61
N VAL A 241 -17.87 -13.23 21.29
CA VAL A 241 -16.63 -13.73 20.67
C VAL A 241 -15.50 -12.74 20.85
N ARG A 242 -15.72 -11.44 20.58
CA ARG A 242 -14.73 -10.39 20.84
C ARG A 242 -14.31 -10.37 22.31
N TYR A 243 -15.28 -10.48 23.23
CA TYR A 243 -15.02 -10.57 24.66
C TYR A 243 -14.18 -11.80 25.03
N ALA A 244 -14.53 -12.98 24.50
CA ALA A 244 -13.80 -14.21 24.74
C ALA A 244 -12.35 -14.13 24.21
N ILE A 245 -12.14 -13.58 23.02
CA ILE A 245 -10.82 -13.36 22.43
C ILE A 245 -10.01 -12.39 23.30
N ALA A 246 -10.55 -11.20 23.60
CA ALA A 246 -9.86 -10.20 24.41
C ALA A 246 -9.49 -10.74 25.80
N SER A 247 -10.35 -11.55 26.39
CA SER A 247 -10.10 -12.17 27.68
C SER A 247 -9.11 -13.33 27.62
N GLN A 248 -9.06 -14.11 26.53
CA GLN A 248 -8.03 -15.13 26.32
C GLN A 248 -6.66 -14.48 26.15
N MET A 249 -6.59 -13.36 25.42
CA MET A 249 -5.38 -12.55 25.24
C MET A 249 -4.94 -11.80 26.51
N GLY A 250 -5.75 -11.79 27.58
CA GLY A 250 -5.48 -10.99 28.79
C GLY A 250 -5.56 -9.47 28.57
N ALA A 251 -6.42 -9.01 27.65
CA ALA A 251 -6.52 -7.61 27.21
C ALA A 251 -7.65 -6.79 27.82
N LEU A 252 -8.57 -7.41 28.57
CA LEU A 252 -9.79 -6.73 29.05
C LEU A 252 -9.49 -5.43 29.81
N GLU A 253 -8.56 -5.45 30.77
CA GLU A 253 -8.23 -4.27 31.57
C GLU A 253 -7.60 -3.16 30.74
N CYS A 254 -6.73 -3.52 29.78
CA CYS A 254 -6.08 -2.60 28.86
C CYS A 254 -7.11 -1.88 27.98
N LEU A 255 -7.99 -2.64 27.32
CA LEU A 255 -9.03 -2.10 26.43
C LEU A 255 -10.02 -1.17 27.17
N PHE A 256 -10.31 -1.43 28.44
CA PHE A 256 -11.21 -0.58 29.23
C PHE A 256 -10.56 0.74 29.66
N LYS A 257 -9.24 0.79 29.85
CA LYS A 257 -8.53 2.04 30.20
C LYS A 257 -8.44 3.01 29.01
N GLN A 258 -8.27 2.51 27.79
CA GLN A 258 -8.23 3.34 26.58
C GLN A 258 -9.55 4.09 26.34
N GLY A 259 -10.70 3.43 26.50
CA GLY A 259 -12.03 4.06 26.33
C GLY A 259 -12.31 5.21 27.31
N GLN A 260 -11.54 5.31 28.41
CA GLN A 260 -11.61 6.44 29.35
C GLN A 260 -10.69 7.62 28.95
N LYS A 261 -9.54 7.37 28.31
CA LYS A 261 -8.62 8.43 27.82
C LYS A 261 -9.20 9.20 26.63
N GLU A 262 -9.94 8.53 25.73
CA GLU A 262 -10.57 9.16 24.56
C GLU A 262 -11.61 10.23 24.96
N LYS A 263 -12.22 10.14 26.15
CA LYS A 263 -13.22 11.10 26.65
C LYS A 263 -12.64 12.38 27.26
N THR A 264 -11.33 12.42 27.50
CA THR A 264 -10.66 13.55 28.19
C THR A 264 -9.97 14.55 27.26
N HIS A 265 -9.97 14.34 25.94
CA HIS A 265 -9.44 15.33 24.99
C HIS A 265 -10.52 16.31 24.51
N CYS A 266 -10.46 17.54 25.08
CA CYS A 266 -11.12 18.82 24.72
C CYS A 266 -12.54 19.12 25.26
N PRO A 267 -12.80 20.35 25.77
CA PRO A 267 -12.54 21.62 25.04
C PRO A 267 -11.49 22.57 25.65
N LYS A 268 -10.95 23.41 24.74
CA LYS A 268 -10.05 24.56 24.94
C LYS A 268 -10.49 25.46 26.11
N SER A 269 -9.55 25.89 26.94
CA SER A 269 -9.71 27.01 27.87
C SER A 269 -8.76 28.16 27.50
N PRO A 270 -9.11 29.42 27.80
CA PRO A 270 -8.63 30.58 27.06
C PRO A 270 -7.24 31.06 27.49
N ALA A 271 -6.58 31.71 26.54
CA ALA A 271 -5.25 32.27 26.65
C ALA A 271 -5.08 33.20 27.86
N THR A 272 -4.02 32.96 28.64
CA THR A 272 -3.33 34.02 29.37
C THR A 272 -1.82 33.89 29.13
N SER A 273 -1.24 35.00 28.70
CA SER A 273 0.16 35.21 28.37
C SER A 273 1.04 35.21 29.61
N ASN A 274 2.18 34.51 29.57
CA ASN A 274 3.52 35.09 29.78
C ASN A 274 4.64 34.03 29.79
N GLY A 275 5.63 34.21 28.92
CA GLY A 275 7.06 34.11 29.26
C GLY A 275 7.75 32.74 29.38
N THR A 276 8.48 32.39 28.32
CA THR A 276 9.82 31.74 28.31
C THR A 276 10.01 30.33 28.89
N ASN A 277 9.86 29.32 28.01
CA ASN A 277 10.86 28.29 27.68
C ASN A 277 10.19 27.18 26.85
N SER A 278 10.27 27.26 25.51
CA SER A 278 9.77 26.21 24.63
C SER A 278 10.78 25.06 24.55
N ALA A 279 10.81 24.21 25.57
CA ALA A 279 11.14 22.82 25.35
C ALA A 279 9.92 22.21 24.64
N SER A 280 10.04 21.98 23.34
CA SER A 280 9.04 21.28 22.54
C SER A 280 8.62 20.00 23.26
N GLU A 281 7.32 19.82 23.53
CA GLU A 281 6.74 18.51 23.87
C GLU A 281 7.02 17.56 22.69
N LYS A 282 8.16 16.86 22.74
CA LYS A 282 8.42 15.73 21.85
C LYS A 282 7.47 14.61 22.28
N GLY A 283 6.46 14.35 21.48
CA GLY A 283 5.67 13.12 21.59
C GLY A 283 6.59 11.89 21.56
N PHE A 284 6.24 10.87 22.34
CA PHE A 284 6.99 9.62 22.43
C PHE A 284 7.04 8.93 21.05
N ASP A 285 8.24 8.83 20.48
CA ASP A 285 8.49 8.29 19.14
C ASP A 285 8.82 6.78 19.20
N CYS A 286 7.82 5.98 19.58
CA CYS A 286 7.93 4.50 19.62
C CYS A 286 7.24 3.88 18.40
N THR A 287 7.72 2.71 17.97
CA THR A 287 7.14 1.99 16.82
C THR A 287 6.96 0.51 17.15
N LEU A 288 5.80 -0.06 16.81
CA LEU A 288 5.54 -1.50 16.89
C LEU A 288 4.74 -1.92 15.67
N VAL A 289 5.16 -3.01 15.05
CA VAL A 289 4.51 -3.61 13.88
C VAL A 289 4.33 -5.08 14.16
N ILE A 290 3.12 -5.60 13.93
CA ILE A 290 2.78 -7.01 14.10
C ILE A 290 2.16 -7.55 12.81
N HIS A 291 2.31 -8.84 12.55
CA HIS A 291 1.61 -9.56 11.49
C HIS A 291 0.89 -10.79 12.00
N GLY A 292 -0.28 -11.07 11.42
CA GLY A 292 -1.02 -12.33 11.53
C GLY A 292 -0.73 -13.31 10.38
N GLY A 293 0.27 -12.99 9.54
CA GLY A 293 0.79 -13.87 8.50
C GLY A 293 0.32 -13.55 7.09
N ALA A 294 0.96 -14.20 6.11
CA ALA A 294 0.77 -14.04 4.67
C ALA A 294 0.08 -15.28 4.07
N GLY A 295 -0.94 -15.08 3.22
CA GLY A 295 -1.80 -16.13 2.66
C GLY A 295 -1.94 -16.07 1.13
N GLU A 296 -2.26 -17.22 0.51
CA GLU A 296 -2.28 -17.42 -0.94
C GLU A 296 -3.58 -16.99 -1.64
N GLU A 297 -4.69 -16.87 -0.90
CA GLU A 297 -5.99 -16.45 -1.42
C GLU A 297 -6.86 -15.90 -0.26
N MET A 298 -7.88 -15.12 -0.58
CA MET A 298 -8.80 -14.55 0.42
C MET A 298 -10.24 -14.90 0.06
N MET A 299 -10.80 -15.91 0.74
CA MET A 299 -12.22 -16.29 0.67
C MET A 299 -12.92 -16.03 2.02
N LEU A 300 -12.62 -14.91 2.68
CA LEU A 300 -13.24 -14.55 3.96
C LEU A 300 -14.34 -13.50 3.78
N ASN A 301 -15.50 -13.75 4.39
CA ASN A 301 -16.58 -12.78 4.50
C ASN A 301 -16.14 -11.61 5.41
N ASN A 302 -16.58 -10.38 5.12
CA ASN A 302 -16.32 -9.17 5.90
C ASN A 302 -16.46 -9.39 7.42
N LYS A 303 -17.46 -10.17 7.87
CA LYS A 303 -17.66 -10.45 9.31
C LYS A 303 -16.51 -11.21 9.97
N VAL A 304 -15.79 -12.05 9.22
CA VAL A 304 -14.62 -12.78 9.73
C VAL A 304 -13.40 -11.86 9.75
N THR A 305 -13.24 -11.04 8.72
CA THR A 305 -12.24 -9.98 8.65
C THR A 305 -12.32 -9.05 9.87
N ASP A 306 -13.53 -8.58 10.23
CA ASP A 306 -13.73 -7.72 11.40
C ASP A 306 -13.25 -8.34 12.72
N ILE A 307 -13.35 -9.66 12.87
CA ILE A 307 -12.89 -10.36 14.08
C ILE A 307 -11.37 -10.48 14.07
N ILE A 308 -10.76 -10.76 12.91
CA ILE A 308 -9.30 -10.83 12.76
C ILE A 308 -8.69 -9.45 13.04
N GLU A 309 -9.24 -8.39 12.47
CA GLU A 309 -8.82 -7.00 12.72
C GLU A 309 -8.93 -6.64 14.19
N PHE A 310 -10.04 -7.01 14.84
CA PHE A 310 -10.19 -6.82 16.30
C PHE A 310 -9.09 -7.56 17.09
N ALA A 311 -8.77 -8.80 16.71
CA ALA A 311 -7.76 -9.59 17.40
C ALA A 311 -6.35 -8.98 17.22
N LEU A 312 -6.01 -8.52 16.01
CA LEU A 312 -4.76 -7.80 15.71
C LEU A 312 -4.68 -6.49 16.48
N GLN A 313 -5.73 -5.66 16.44
CA GLN A 313 -5.79 -4.43 17.22
C GLN A 313 -5.57 -4.70 18.71
N THR A 314 -6.19 -5.76 19.24
CA THR A 314 -6.06 -6.13 20.65
C THR A 314 -4.61 -6.51 21.00
N ALA A 315 -3.95 -7.31 20.16
CA ALA A 315 -2.54 -7.69 20.35
C ALA A 315 -1.58 -6.50 20.19
N LEU A 316 -1.85 -5.60 19.23
CA LEU A 316 -1.08 -4.37 19.04
C LEU A 316 -1.20 -3.47 20.27
N THR A 317 -2.43 -3.29 20.78
CA THR A 317 -2.71 -2.43 21.95
C THR A 317 -1.97 -2.92 23.20
N LEU A 318 -1.89 -4.23 23.39
CA LEU A 318 -1.16 -4.82 24.51
C LEU A 318 0.35 -4.57 24.45
N GLY A 319 0.95 -4.64 23.25
CA GLY A 319 2.37 -4.33 23.06
C GLY A 319 2.63 -2.82 23.11
N SER A 320 1.75 -2.00 22.53
CA SER A 320 1.89 -0.55 22.52
C SER A 320 1.79 0.03 23.93
N GLN A 321 0.92 -0.51 24.78
CA GLN A 321 0.83 -0.10 26.19
C GLN A 321 2.17 -0.28 26.92
N ILE A 322 2.91 -1.36 26.65
CA ILE A 322 4.24 -1.55 27.22
C ILE A 322 5.17 -0.42 26.79
N LEU A 323 5.19 -0.06 25.50
CA LEU A 323 6.03 1.02 24.99
C LEU A 323 5.61 2.40 25.54
N GLU A 324 4.31 2.66 25.64
CA GLU A 324 3.75 3.89 26.21
C GLU A 324 4.09 4.06 27.70
N GLU A 325 4.15 2.95 28.45
CA GLU A 325 4.56 2.92 29.85
C GLU A 325 6.09 2.97 30.03
N GLY A 326 6.85 3.13 28.94
CA GLY A 326 8.31 3.16 28.95
C GLY A 326 8.93 1.79 29.18
N GLY A 327 8.30 0.71 28.72
CA GLY A 327 8.85 -0.64 28.68
C GLY A 327 9.70 -0.91 27.44
N SER A 328 10.44 -2.04 27.44
CA SER A 328 11.39 -2.36 26.36
C SER A 328 10.71 -2.87 25.08
N SER A 329 11.37 -2.69 23.93
CA SER A 329 10.91 -3.26 22.66
C SER A 329 10.79 -4.78 22.73
N LEU A 330 11.69 -5.42 23.46
CA LEU A 330 11.70 -6.86 23.70
C LEU A 330 10.46 -7.35 24.45
N ASP A 331 10.00 -6.61 25.47
CA ASP A 331 8.79 -6.96 26.22
C ASP A 331 7.53 -6.68 25.40
N ALA A 332 7.54 -5.62 24.58
CA ALA A 332 6.44 -5.28 23.68
C ALA A 332 6.21 -6.37 22.62
N VAL A 333 7.27 -6.81 21.92
CA VAL A 333 7.13 -7.87 20.88
C VAL A 333 6.71 -9.20 21.50
N GLN A 334 7.23 -9.56 22.69
CA GLN A 334 6.81 -10.76 23.40
C GLN A 334 5.33 -10.70 23.74
N ARG A 335 4.85 -9.59 24.32
CA ARG A 335 3.47 -9.44 24.77
C ARG A 335 2.47 -9.50 23.60
N SER A 336 2.81 -8.90 22.46
CA SER A 336 1.98 -8.95 21.25
C SER A 336 1.91 -10.36 20.67
N VAL A 337 3.05 -11.06 20.53
CA VAL A 337 3.06 -12.43 20.01
C VAL A 337 2.36 -13.40 20.96
N GLU A 338 2.54 -13.25 22.28
CA GLU A 338 1.82 -14.04 23.30
C GLU A 338 0.30 -13.89 23.15
N ALA A 339 -0.20 -12.66 22.92
CA ALA A 339 -1.61 -12.43 22.69
C ALA A 339 -2.12 -13.15 21.43
N LEU A 340 -1.33 -13.13 20.34
CA LEU A 340 -1.70 -13.81 19.10
C LEU A 340 -1.69 -15.35 19.26
N GLU A 341 -0.75 -15.92 20.03
CA GLU A 341 -0.73 -17.35 20.39
C GLU A 341 -1.96 -17.80 21.18
N ASP A 342 -2.56 -16.90 21.97
CA ASP A 342 -3.78 -17.18 22.74
C ASP A 342 -5.08 -17.14 21.90
N CYS A 343 -4.98 -16.84 20.61
CA CYS A 343 -6.13 -16.70 19.71
C CYS A 343 -6.17 -17.80 18.64
N PHE A 344 -7.30 -18.49 18.57
CA PHE A 344 -7.50 -19.62 17.65
C PHE A 344 -7.46 -19.26 16.14
N LEU A 345 -7.50 -17.97 15.80
CA LEU A 345 -7.53 -17.49 14.42
C LEU A 345 -6.16 -17.57 13.72
N PHE A 346 -5.07 -17.50 14.48
CA PHE A 346 -3.70 -17.43 13.95
C PHE A 346 -3.01 -18.79 14.02
N ASN A 347 -2.11 -19.09 13.08
CA ASN A 347 -1.34 -20.33 13.07
C ASN A 347 -0.18 -20.25 14.08
N ALA A 348 -0.50 -20.09 15.36
CA ALA A 348 0.44 -20.06 16.47
C ALA A 348 -0.29 -20.41 17.76
N GLY A 349 0.42 -21.00 18.73
CA GLY A 349 -0.17 -21.43 19.99
C GLY A 349 -1.48 -22.20 19.77
N LYS A 350 -2.56 -21.70 20.36
CA LYS A 350 -3.92 -22.27 20.32
C LYS A 350 -4.46 -22.59 18.92
N GLY A 351 -4.10 -21.80 17.90
CA GLY A 351 -4.58 -21.97 16.52
C GLY A 351 -3.61 -22.69 15.57
N SER A 352 -2.57 -23.33 16.13
CA SER A 352 -1.51 -24.01 15.37
C SER A 352 -2.05 -25.09 14.44
N VAL A 353 -1.43 -25.24 13.28
CA VAL A 353 -1.74 -26.32 12.33
C VAL A 353 -1.28 -27.69 12.84
N PHE A 354 -1.86 -28.74 12.27
CA PHE A 354 -1.48 -30.12 12.55
C PHE A 354 -0.39 -30.62 11.61
N ASN A 355 0.53 -31.44 12.12
CA ASN A 355 1.43 -32.25 11.32
C ASN A 355 0.67 -33.44 10.67
N LYS A 356 1.34 -34.19 9.79
CA LYS A 356 0.72 -35.33 9.08
C LYS A 356 0.18 -36.44 10.00
N ASP A 357 0.67 -36.52 11.22
CA ASP A 357 0.29 -37.52 12.22
C ASP A 357 -0.88 -37.04 13.09
N GLY A 358 -1.42 -35.83 12.83
CA GLY A 358 -2.53 -35.25 13.57
C GLY A 358 -2.15 -34.57 14.90
N PHE A 359 -0.89 -34.24 15.11
CA PHE A 359 -0.40 -33.53 16.31
C PHE A 359 0.07 -32.11 15.99
N ASN A 360 -0.06 -31.19 16.94
CA ASN A 360 0.51 -29.86 16.85
C ASN A 360 1.98 -29.89 17.31
N GLU A 361 2.87 -29.30 16.51
CA GLU A 361 4.30 -29.10 16.85
C GLU A 361 4.63 -27.64 16.55
N MET A 362 4.94 -26.86 17.57
CA MET A 362 5.09 -25.41 17.46
C MET A 362 6.55 -24.99 17.54
N GLU A 363 6.84 -23.80 17.03
CA GLU A 363 8.15 -23.17 17.10
C GLU A 363 8.03 -21.66 17.27
N ALA A 364 8.98 -21.07 17.99
CA ALA A 364 9.03 -19.63 18.23
C ALA A 364 10.46 -19.16 18.48
N THR A 365 10.72 -17.89 18.15
CA THR A 365 11.99 -17.21 18.38
C THR A 365 11.77 -15.79 18.84
N ILE A 366 12.62 -15.32 19.74
CA ILE A 366 12.72 -13.92 20.12
C ILE A 366 14.17 -13.45 20.01
N VAL A 367 14.37 -12.22 19.53
CA VAL A 367 15.69 -11.63 19.30
C VAL A 367 15.73 -10.23 19.92
N ASP A 368 16.73 -10.01 20.78
CA ASP A 368 17.10 -8.73 21.38
C ASP A 368 18.22 -8.10 20.54
N GLY A 369 17.87 -7.14 19.69
CA GLY A 369 18.80 -6.52 18.74
C GLY A 369 19.89 -5.69 19.42
N ASN A 370 19.56 -5.07 20.55
CA ASN A 370 20.53 -4.30 21.35
C ASN A 370 21.49 -5.22 22.13
N GLY A 371 20.96 -6.31 22.70
CA GLY A 371 21.78 -7.26 23.45
C GLY A 371 22.55 -8.26 22.56
N GLN A 372 22.24 -8.32 21.26
CA GLN A 372 22.67 -9.39 20.34
C GLN A 372 22.41 -10.80 20.91
N ARG A 373 21.28 -10.96 21.59
CA ARG A 373 20.85 -12.23 22.20
C ARG A 373 19.62 -12.76 21.48
N SER A 374 19.49 -14.07 21.45
CA SER A 374 18.32 -14.74 20.91
C SER A 374 18.00 -16.00 21.69
N GLY A 375 16.74 -16.41 21.63
CA GLY A 375 16.29 -17.70 22.11
C GLY A 375 15.23 -18.27 21.19
N SER A 376 15.31 -19.56 20.93
CA SER A 376 14.44 -20.28 20.01
C SER A 376 14.01 -21.62 20.61
N VAL A 377 12.76 -21.98 20.35
CA VAL A 377 12.22 -23.32 20.61
C VAL A 377 11.59 -23.89 19.35
N ALA A 378 11.68 -25.21 19.16
CA ALA A 378 11.00 -25.89 18.07
C ALA A 378 10.48 -27.28 18.48
N CYS A 379 9.50 -27.78 17.72
CA CYS A 379 8.88 -29.10 17.94
C CYS A 379 8.25 -29.28 19.33
N VAL A 380 7.85 -28.19 19.98
CA VAL A 380 7.18 -28.23 21.30
C VAL A 380 5.69 -28.50 21.14
N LYS A 381 5.09 -29.23 22.09
CA LYS A 381 3.74 -29.80 21.99
C LYS A 381 2.84 -29.46 23.16
N SER A 382 3.41 -29.16 24.33
CA SER A 382 2.65 -28.94 25.56
C SER A 382 2.74 -27.50 26.11
N ILE A 383 3.52 -26.63 25.47
CA ILE A 383 3.75 -25.25 25.91
C ILE A 383 2.64 -24.35 25.37
N LYS A 384 1.83 -23.78 26.26
CA LYS A 384 0.73 -22.86 25.91
C LYS A 384 1.17 -21.70 25.03
N ASN A 385 2.28 -21.04 25.42
CA ASN A 385 2.82 -19.84 24.77
C ASN A 385 4.30 -20.05 24.38
N PRO A 386 4.59 -20.63 23.19
CA PRO A 386 5.95 -20.88 22.72
C PRO A 386 6.91 -19.67 22.77
N ILE A 387 6.42 -18.44 22.58
CA ILE A 387 7.30 -17.25 22.63
C ILE A 387 7.92 -17.00 24.01
N LYS A 388 7.21 -17.34 25.10
CA LYS A 388 7.77 -17.26 26.44
C LYS A 388 8.84 -18.31 26.69
N ALA A 389 8.66 -19.49 26.11
CA ALA A 389 9.67 -20.53 26.14
C ALA A 389 10.94 -20.09 25.42
N ALA A 390 10.80 -19.45 24.25
CA ALA A 390 11.91 -18.85 23.51
C ALA A 390 12.63 -17.76 24.36
N ARG A 391 11.88 -16.87 25.02
CA ARG A 391 12.46 -15.89 25.97
C ARG A 391 13.22 -16.56 27.11
N CYS A 392 12.65 -17.63 27.65
CA CYS A 392 13.26 -18.38 28.74
C CYS A 392 14.59 -19.03 28.31
N VAL A 393 14.66 -19.60 27.11
CA VAL A 393 15.91 -20.12 26.53
C VAL A 393 16.97 -19.00 26.46
N MET A 394 16.59 -17.81 25.96
CA MET A 394 17.49 -16.65 25.86
C MET A 394 18.02 -16.16 27.21
N GLU A 395 17.20 -16.19 28.27
CA GLU A 395 17.56 -15.62 29.57
C GLU A 395 18.16 -16.60 30.57
N LYS A 396 17.80 -17.88 30.48
CA LYS A 396 18.08 -18.90 31.50
C LYS A 396 18.97 -20.03 31.01
N SER A 397 19.38 -20.03 29.75
CA SER A 397 20.29 -21.03 29.19
C SER A 397 21.50 -20.37 28.52
N SER A 398 22.58 -21.13 28.34
CA SER A 398 23.73 -20.73 27.53
C SER A 398 23.56 -21.06 26.04
N HIS A 399 22.36 -21.50 25.63
CA HIS A 399 22.06 -21.97 24.29
C HIS A 399 21.08 -21.02 23.60
N SER A 400 21.22 -20.86 22.28
CA SER A 400 20.31 -20.02 21.48
C SER A 400 19.08 -20.78 21.00
N MET A 401 19.10 -22.12 20.98
CA MET A 401 18.00 -22.94 20.49
C MET A 401 17.93 -24.28 21.23
N ILE A 402 16.71 -24.68 21.62
CA ILE A 402 16.43 -26.00 22.22
C ILE A 402 15.17 -26.57 21.56
N VAL A 403 15.14 -27.87 21.27
CA VAL A 403 14.06 -28.49 20.49
C VAL A 403 13.43 -29.68 21.21
N GLY A 404 12.15 -29.94 20.93
CA GLY A 404 11.40 -31.10 21.41
C GLY A 404 11.27 -31.17 22.92
N GLU A 405 11.34 -32.38 23.46
CA GLU A 405 11.15 -32.67 24.89
C GLU A 405 12.15 -31.93 25.78
N GLY A 406 13.39 -31.72 25.33
CA GLY A 406 14.39 -30.97 26.10
C GLY A 406 14.00 -29.49 26.33
N ALA A 407 13.25 -28.87 25.41
CA ALA A 407 12.73 -27.52 25.62
C ALA A 407 11.59 -27.51 26.65
N GLU A 408 10.77 -28.57 26.69
CA GLU A 408 9.69 -28.70 27.67
C GLU A 408 10.23 -28.99 29.08
N GLU A 409 11.25 -29.85 29.19
CA GLU A 409 11.93 -30.15 30.45
C GLU A 409 12.59 -28.92 31.07
N LEU A 410 13.27 -28.10 30.26
CA LEU A 410 13.90 -26.86 30.72
C LEU A 410 12.87 -25.93 31.40
N LEU A 411 11.67 -25.81 30.83
CA LEU A 411 10.62 -24.93 31.36
C LEU A 411 9.98 -25.49 32.63
N GLN A 412 9.78 -26.81 32.68
CA GLN A 412 9.26 -27.48 33.88
C GLN A 412 10.20 -27.29 35.08
N GLY A 413 11.52 -27.22 34.84
CA GLY A 413 12.53 -26.97 35.87
C GLY A 413 12.55 -25.56 36.47
N LEU A 414 11.84 -24.58 35.89
CA LEU A 414 11.99 -23.15 36.19
C LEU A 414 10.84 -22.52 37.01
N GLY A 415 9.78 -23.28 37.36
CA GLY A 415 8.80 -22.91 38.40
C GLY A 415 7.32 -23.09 38.04
N GLU A 416 6.46 -23.13 39.07
CA GLU A 416 5.06 -23.64 39.04
C GLU A 416 4.01 -22.83 38.23
N LYS A 417 4.39 -21.74 37.53
CA LYS A 417 3.40 -20.82 36.93
C LYS A 417 2.95 -21.16 35.50
N GLU A 418 3.74 -21.89 34.72
CA GLU A 418 3.37 -22.28 33.35
C GLU A 418 3.26 -23.80 33.25
N LYS A 419 2.07 -24.33 33.55
CA LYS A 419 1.80 -25.76 33.47
C LYS A 419 1.65 -26.20 32.02
N PRO A 420 2.19 -27.38 31.64
CA PRO A 420 1.89 -28.00 30.35
C PRO A 420 0.38 -28.08 30.13
N VAL A 421 -0.07 -27.75 28.92
CA VAL A 421 -1.46 -27.90 28.50
C VAL A 421 -1.60 -29.14 27.62
N GLY A 422 -2.78 -29.77 27.66
CA GLY A 422 -3.07 -30.93 26.83
C GLY A 422 -3.33 -30.56 25.36
N PRO A 423 -3.30 -31.55 24.45
CA PRO A 423 -3.51 -31.34 23.01
C PRO A 423 -4.87 -30.71 22.68
N GLU A 424 -5.87 -30.86 23.55
CA GLU A 424 -7.19 -30.24 23.40
C GLU A 424 -7.15 -28.71 23.42
N TYR A 425 -6.12 -28.09 24.00
CA TYR A 425 -5.97 -26.63 23.98
C TYR A 425 -5.61 -26.13 22.58
N PHE A 426 -4.77 -26.85 21.83
CA PHE A 426 -4.30 -26.49 20.49
C PHE A 426 -5.25 -26.94 19.37
N TYR A 427 -6.20 -27.81 19.70
CA TYR A 427 -7.14 -28.33 18.72
C TYR A 427 -8.13 -27.25 18.27
N THR A 428 -8.24 -27.08 16.95
CA THR A 428 -9.28 -26.29 16.29
C THR A 428 -9.88 -27.06 15.13
N ASP A 429 -11.20 -26.98 14.96
CA ASP A 429 -11.94 -27.67 13.91
C ASP A 429 -11.53 -27.18 12.52
N ILE A 430 -11.26 -25.88 12.39
CA ILE A 430 -10.79 -25.27 11.14
C ILE A 430 -9.45 -25.87 10.67
N ARG A 431 -8.45 -26.00 11.56
CA ARG A 431 -7.13 -26.56 11.23
C ARG A 431 -7.17 -28.07 11.02
N HIS A 432 -8.06 -28.76 11.73
CA HIS A 432 -8.24 -30.20 11.56
C HIS A 432 -8.84 -30.50 10.18
N LYS A 433 -9.81 -29.70 9.73
CA LYS A 433 -10.37 -29.79 8.37
C LYS A 433 -9.33 -29.47 7.30
N GLU A 434 -8.45 -28.49 7.51
CA GLU A 434 -7.32 -28.22 6.61
C GLU A 434 -6.41 -29.45 6.44
N LEU A 435 -6.06 -30.13 7.55
CA LEU A 435 -5.26 -31.35 7.50
C LEU A 435 -5.98 -32.46 6.71
N LEU A 436 -7.25 -32.72 7.01
CA LEU A 436 -8.02 -33.77 6.33
C LEU A 436 -8.13 -33.51 4.83
N ALA A 437 -8.37 -32.27 4.42
CA ALA A 437 -8.40 -31.90 3.01
C ALA A 437 -7.04 -32.15 2.33
N LYS A 438 -5.93 -31.83 3.00
CA LYS A 438 -4.57 -32.06 2.50
C LYS A 438 -4.25 -33.56 2.36
N LEU A 439 -4.65 -34.38 3.34
CA LEU A 439 -4.42 -35.84 3.31
C LEU A 439 -5.23 -36.55 2.22
N ASN A 440 -6.42 -36.04 1.88
CA ASN A 440 -7.32 -36.64 0.89
C ASN A 440 -6.98 -36.28 -0.58
N GLY A 441 -5.83 -35.62 -0.83
CA GLY A 441 -5.41 -35.28 -2.19
C GLY A 441 -6.33 -34.29 -2.92
N GLY A 442 -7.21 -33.59 -2.20
CA GLY A 442 -7.90 -32.44 -2.77
C GLY A 442 -6.85 -31.42 -3.24
N ASN A 443 -7.11 -30.72 -4.35
CA ASN A 443 -6.36 -29.50 -4.67
C ASN A 443 -6.19 -28.73 -3.36
N THR A 444 -4.95 -28.51 -2.94
CA THR A 444 -4.61 -27.84 -1.68
C THR A 444 -5.63 -26.73 -1.47
N LEU A 445 -6.47 -26.83 -0.43
CA LEU A 445 -7.26 -25.68 0.00
C LEU A 445 -6.22 -24.58 0.21
N LYS A 446 -6.16 -23.63 -0.72
CA LYS A 446 -5.22 -22.52 -0.65
C LYS A 446 -5.45 -21.85 0.70
N ASN A 447 -4.36 -21.56 1.40
CA ASN A 447 -4.40 -21.13 2.80
C ASN A 447 -5.14 -19.78 2.93
N ASN A 448 -6.42 -19.83 3.28
CA ASN A 448 -7.33 -18.69 3.41
C ASN A 448 -7.39 -18.11 4.84
N HIS A 449 -6.56 -18.62 5.75
CA HIS A 449 -6.56 -18.28 7.18
C HIS A 449 -5.25 -17.59 7.57
N PRO A 450 -5.26 -16.73 8.61
CA PRO A 450 -4.04 -16.14 9.15
C PRO A 450 -2.98 -17.22 9.43
N GLN A 451 -1.71 -16.90 9.14
CA GLN A 451 -0.58 -17.83 9.17
C GLN A 451 0.32 -17.52 10.37
N THR A 452 1.65 -17.64 10.19
CA THR A 452 2.67 -17.31 11.18
C THR A 452 2.45 -15.91 11.75
N VAL A 453 2.66 -15.76 13.06
CA VAL A 453 2.57 -14.48 13.74
C VAL A 453 3.96 -13.93 14.02
N GLY A 454 4.11 -12.62 13.97
CA GLY A 454 5.38 -11.97 14.27
C GLY A 454 5.21 -10.51 14.66
N ALA A 455 6.23 -9.96 15.30
CA ALA A 455 6.27 -8.59 15.79
C ALA A 455 7.69 -8.04 15.71
N VAL A 456 7.82 -6.75 15.37
CA VAL A 456 9.07 -5.97 15.44
C VAL A 456 8.78 -4.63 16.12
N ALA A 457 9.69 -4.16 16.96
CA ALA A 457 9.49 -2.91 17.71
C ALA A 457 10.77 -2.10 17.88
N LEU A 458 10.58 -0.77 17.95
CA LEU A 458 11.56 0.24 18.35
C LEU A 458 11.04 0.94 19.61
N ASP A 459 11.81 0.88 20.69
CA ASP A 459 11.46 1.54 21.95
C ASP A 459 12.03 2.96 22.08
N CYS A 460 11.65 3.66 23.15
CA CYS A 460 12.08 5.04 23.43
C CYS A 460 13.58 5.17 23.73
N TRP A 461 14.31 4.06 23.85
CA TRP A 461 15.76 4.02 24.00
C TRP A 461 16.48 3.67 22.69
N ASN A 462 15.77 3.72 21.55
CA ASN A 462 16.26 3.33 20.23
C ASN A 462 16.73 1.87 20.16
N ARG A 463 16.12 0.97 20.94
CA ARG A 463 16.45 -0.46 20.91
C ARG A 463 15.43 -1.22 20.10
N LEU A 464 15.93 -2.15 19.30
CA LEU A 464 15.13 -2.96 18.40
C LEU A 464 14.99 -4.40 18.91
N ALA A 465 13.81 -4.99 18.68
CA ALA A 465 13.55 -6.38 18.98
C ALA A 465 12.61 -6.99 17.94
N ALA A 466 12.70 -8.32 17.78
CA ALA A 466 11.82 -9.10 16.93
C ALA A 466 11.33 -10.36 17.66
N ALA A 467 10.11 -10.79 17.38
CA ALA A 467 9.52 -12.05 17.88
C ALA A 467 8.66 -12.70 16.81
N SER A 468 8.71 -14.04 16.68
CA SER A 468 7.85 -14.80 15.76
C SER A 468 7.45 -16.14 16.37
N SER A 469 6.25 -16.63 16.04
CA SER A 469 5.71 -17.92 16.51
C SER A 469 4.84 -18.58 15.42
N THR A 470 4.92 -19.90 15.29
CA THR A 470 4.15 -20.65 14.29
C THR A 470 3.87 -22.11 14.64
N GLY A 471 2.77 -22.64 14.10
CA GLY A 471 2.54 -24.09 13.97
C GLY A 471 3.22 -24.72 12.75
N GLY A 472 3.81 -23.92 11.85
CA GLY A 472 4.46 -24.35 10.61
C GLY A 472 3.48 -24.63 9.47
N LEU A 473 3.84 -25.53 8.55
CA LEU A 473 3.01 -25.89 7.39
C LEU A 473 1.99 -26.99 7.75
N VAL A 474 0.75 -26.85 7.28
CA VAL A 474 -0.30 -27.89 7.42
C VAL A 474 0.24 -29.22 6.91
N GLY A 475 0.09 -30.31 7.66
CA GLY A 475 0.53 -31.65 7.24
C GLY A 475 2.05 -31.81 7.12
N LYS A 476 2.85 -30.95 7.77
CA LYS A 476 4.31 -31.10 7.82
C LYS A 476 4.74 -32.46 8.40
N LEU A 477 5.96 -32.88 8.10
CA LEU A 477 6.57 -34.05 8.75
C LEU A 477 6.80 -33.77 10.24
N LYS A 478 6.63 -34.81 11.07
CA LYS A 478 6.99 -34.77 12.48
C LYS A 478 8.46 -34.37 12.64
N GLY A 479 8.72 -33.40 13.50
CA GLY A 479 10.08 -32.88 13.73
C GLY A 479 10.59 -31.88 12.69
N ARG A 480 9.77 -31.47 11.71
CA ARG A 480 10.14 -30.40 10.76
C ARG A 480 10.23 -29.06 11.49
N VAL A 481 11.38 -28.40 11.33
CA VAL A 481 11.68 -27.06 11.87
C VAL A 481 11.70 -26.03 10.73
N GLY A 482 11.14 -24.86 10.97
CA GLY A 482 11.03 -23.77 10.01
C GLY A 482 11.94 -22.57 10.22
N ASP A 483 11.76 -21.60 9.34
CA ASP A 483 12.45 -20.31 9.34
C ASP A 483 12.17 -19.50 10.61
N THR A 484 10.95 -19.59 11.16
CA THR A 484 10.59 -18.97 12.44
C THR A 484 11.52 -19.38 13.58
N ALA A 485 12.00 -20.62 13.60
CA ALA A 485 12.85 -21.14 14.65
C ALA A 485 14.34 -20.78 14.46
N VAL A 486 14.72 -20.21 13.31
CA VAL A 486 16.12 -19.99 12.91
C VAL A 486 16.37 -18.50 12.68
N VAL A 487 17.16 -17.90 13.57
CA VAL A 487 17.62 -16.51 13.44
C VAL A 487 18.39 -16.33 12.13
N GLY A 488 18.08 -15.27 11.38
CA GLY A 488 18.62 -14.99 10.05
C GLY A 488 17.82 -15.62 8.90
N ALA A 489 16.95 -16.60 9.16
CA ALA A 489 16.04 -17.14 8.15
C ALA A 489 14.71 -16.37 8.11
N GLY A 490 13.86 -16.55 9.11
CA GLY A 490 12.53 -15.91 9.19
C GLY A 490 12.46 -14.73 10.15
N ILE A 491 13.49 -14.50 10.95
CA ILE A 491 13.52 -13.47 11.99
C ILE A 491 14.94 -12.99 12.24
N TYR A 492 15.13 -11.69 12.44
CA TYR A 492 16.44 -11.10 12.76
C TYR A 492 16.25 -9.76 13.47
N ALA A 493 17.15 -9.42 14.39
CA ALA A 493 17.26 -8.07 14.93
C ALA A 493 18.70 -7.76 15.35
N ASP A 494 19.15 -6.53 15.12
CA ASP A 494 20.37 -5.93 15.65
C ASP A 494 20.12 -4.48 16.10
N GLU A 495 21.18 -3.70 16.34
CA GLU A 495 21.07 -2.30 16.79
C GLU A 495 20.47 -1.34 15.76
N GLU A 496 20.31 -1.78 14.51
CA GLU A 496 19.98 -0.95 13.37
C GLU A 496 18.71 -1.39 12.65
N VAL A 497 18.39 -2.69 12.61
CA VAL A 497 17.18 -3.23 11.97
C VAL A 497 16.56 -4.42 12.73
N ALA A 498 15.23 -4.49 12.77
CA ALA A 498 14.44 -5.66 13.20
C ALA A 498 13.53 -6.14 12.07
N ILE A 499 13.44 -7.46 11.88
CA ILE A 499 12.79 -8.12 10.74
C ILE A 499 12.05 -9.37 11.22
N ALA A 500 10.80 -9.53 10.77
CA ALA A 500 10.03 -10.76 10.93
C ALA A 500 9.31 -11.13 9.63
N CYS A 501 9.27 -12.41 9.32
CA CYS A 501 8.79 -12.94 8.05
C CYS A 501 7.61 -13.92 8.21
N SER A 502 6.84 -14.07 7.13
CA SER A 502 5.81 -15.11 6.98
C SER A 502 5.79 -15.62 5.55
N GLY A 503 5.70 -16.94 5.37
CA GLY A 503 5.59 -17.57 4.04
C GLY A 503 5.90 -19.07 4.10
N ASP A 504 6.37 -19.61 2.98
CA ASP A 504 6.90 -20.98 2.94
C ASP A 504 8.24 -21.06 3.69
N GLY A 505 8.20 -21.59 4.91
CA GLY A 505 9.38 -21.62 5.77
C GLY A 505 10.56 -22.42 5.21
N ASP A 506 10.36 -23.37 4.29
CA ASP A 506 11.47 -24.11 3.68
C ASP A 506 12.17 -23.29 2.59
N VAL A 507 11.43 -22.39 1.91
CA VAL A 507 12.02 -21.40 0.98
C VAL A 507 12.79 -20.34 1.76
N PHE A 508 12.23 -19.85 2.87
CA PHE A 508 12.87 -18.82 3.70
C PHE A 508 14.15 -19.32 4.36
N LEU A 509 14.15 -20.56 4.88
CA LEU A 509 15.35 -21.22 5.40
C LEU A 509 16.47 -21.31 4.35
N ARG A 510 16.16 -21.85 3.16
CA ARG A 510 17.15 -22.01 2.08
C ARG A 510 17.74 -20.68 1.60
N ASN A 511 16.96 -19.61 1.70
CA ASN A 511 17.37 -18.29 1.21
C ASN A 511 17.91 -17.35 2.29
N THR A 512 17.88 -17.71 3.57
CA THR A 512 18.30 -16.86 4.70
C THR A 512 17.73 -15.44 4.59
N VAL A 513 16.42 -15.33 4.41
CA VAL A 513 15.72 -14.11 3.97
C VAL A 513 16.00 -12.93 4.89
N ALA A 514 15.77 -13.09 6.20
CA ALA A 514 15.94 -12.00 7.17
C ALA A 514 17.40 -11.49 7.20
N GLN A 515 18.39 -12.40 7.16
CA GLN A 515 19.80 -12.03 7.12
C GLN A 515 20.18 -11.31 5.83
N LYS A 516 19.64 -11.72 4.67
CA LYS A 516 19.91 -11.04 3.40
C LYS A 516 19.37 -9.62 3.40
N VAL A 517 18.16 -9.41 3.91
CA VAL A 517 17.59 -8.05 4.05
C VAL A 517 18.50 -7.18 4.92
N ALA A 518 18.91 -7.66 6.10
CA ALA A 518 19.85 -6.95 6.96
C ALA A 518 21.20 -6.68 6.27
N SER A 519 21.74 -7.67 5.54
CA SER A 519 23.03 -7.53 4.84
C SER A 519 22.97 -6.53 3.69
N LEU A 520 21.86 -6.44 2.95
CA LEU A 520 21.67 -5.42 1.92
C LEU A 520 21.53 -4.02 2.53
N TYR A 521 20.80 -3.91 3.64
CA TYR A 521 20.67 -2.66 4.38
C TYR A 521 22.04 -2.15 4.86
N HIS A 522 22.85 -3.02 5.48
CA HIS A 522 24.15 -2.67 6.03
C HIS A 522 25.24 -2.43 4.98
N ASN A 523 25.38 -3.35 4.02
CA ASN A 523 26.60 -3.43 3.21
C ASN A 523 26.46 -2.77 1.83
N LYS A 524 25.23 -2.57 1.33
CA LYS A 524 24.96 -1.98 0.01
C LYS A 524 24.44 -0.55 0.07
N GLY A 525 24.27 0.02 1.27
CA GLY A 525 23.72 1.36 1.46
C GLY A 525 22.26 1.50 1.03
N TYR A 526 21.53 0.38 0.94
CA TYR A 526 20.13 0.38 0.51
C TYR A 526 19.21 0.93 1.60
N GLY A 527 18.16 1.65 1.19
CA GLY A 527 17.04 1.91 2.10
C GLY A 527 16.33 0.60 2.48
N LEU A 528 15.73 0.54 3.68
CA LEU A 528 15.09 -0.67 4.19
C LEU A 528 14.05 -1.26 3.22
N ARG A 529 13.23 -0.41 2.61
CA ARG A 529 12.26 -0.80 1.56
C ARG A 529 12.94 -1.47 0.37
N GLN A 530 14.04 -0.88 -0.11
CA GLN A 530 14.78 -1.37 -1.27
C GLN A 530 15.40 -2.74 -0.97
N ALA A 531 15.96 -2.92 0.23
CA ALA A 531 16.48 -4.21 0.68
C ALA A 531 15.38 -5.29 0.72
N CYS A 532 14.21 -4.98 1.32
CA CYS A 532 13.08 -5.91 1.32
C CYS A 532 12.60 -6.27 -0.09
N ARG A 533 12.42 -5.28 -0.98
CA ARG A 533 11.96 -5.50 -2.36
C ARG A 533 12.92 -6.33 -3.21
N GLU A 534 14.23 -6.10 -3.07
CA GLU A 534 15.22 -6.88 -3.81
C GLU A 534 15.16 -8.35 -3.40
N VAL A 535 15.13 -8.65 -2.09
CA VAL A 535 15.02 -10.05 -1.61
C VAL A 535 13.69 -10.68 -2.01
N MET A 536 12.58 -9.94 -1.94
CA MET A 536 11.27 -10.44 -2.39
C MET A 536 11.25 -10.79 -3.89
N THR A 537 11.92 -9.98 -4.72
CA THR A 537 11.92 -10.13 -6.17
C THR A 537 12.89 -11.21 -6.65
N GLU A 538 14.09 -11.27 -6.07
CA GLU A 538 15.16 -12.16 -6.53
C GLU A 538 15.11 -13.54 -5.85
N ASN A 539 14.66 -13.62 -4.58
CA ASN A 539 14.71 -14.86 -3.80
C ASN A 539 13.34 -15.50 -3.54
N LEU A 540 12.25 -14.73 -3.59
CA LEU A 540 10.91 -15.19 -3.20
C LEU A 540 9.89 -15.09 -4.35
N LYS A 541 10.36 -14.95 -5.59
CA LYS A 541 9.51 -14.90 -6.78
C LYS A 541 8.69 -16.19 -6.92
N GLY A 542 7.36 -16.03 -7.03
CA GLY A 542 6.44 -17.16 -7.15
C GLY A 542 6.18 -17.93 -5.85
N THR A 543 6.75 -17.48 -4.72
CA THR A 543 6.46 -18.02 -3.38
C THR A 543 5.66 -16.99 -2.59
N CYS A 544 4.57 -17.42 -1.95
CA CYS A 544 3.79 -16.56 -1.05
C CYS A 544 4.64 -16.11 0.15
N ALA A 545 4.85 -14.81 0.29
CA ALA A 545 5.78 -14.22 1.23
C ALA A 545 5.31 -12.84 1.73
N GLY A 546 5.63 -12.56 2.99
CA GLY A 546 5.47 -11.27 3.63
C GLY A 546 6.63 -10.98 4.60
N VAL A 547 7.03 -9.72 4.68
CA VAL A 547 8.11 -9.22 5.55
C VAL A 547 7.62 -7.96 6.24
N ILE A 548 7.75 -7.90 7.57
CA ILE A 548 7.69 -6.66 8.33
C ILE A 548 9.09 -6.31 8.84
N ALA A 549 9.45 -5.03 8.77
CA ALA A 549 10.73 -4.56 9.26
C ALA A 549 10.65 -3.13 9.82
N VAL A 550 11.50 -2.84 10.80
CA VAL A 550 11.67 -1.51 11.40
C VAL A 550 13.17 -1.22 11.50
N ASP A 551 13.60 -0.02 11.09
CA ASP A 551 14.96 0.44 11.34
C ASP A 551 15.05 1.40 12.54
N LYS A 552 16.27 1.69 12.98
CA LYS A 552 16.58 2.60 14.09
C LYS A 552 16.09 4.04 13.87
N LYS A 553 15.76 4.41 12.64
CA LYS A 553 15.19 5.72 12.29
C LYS A 553 13.66 5.75 12.43
N GLY A 554 13.04 4.63 12.80
CA GLY A 554 11.59 4.49 12.91
C GLY A 554 10.91 4.22 11.56
N ASN A 555 11.65 3.90 10.49
CA ASN A 555 11.04 3.57 9.21
C ASN A 555 10.38 2.20 9.29
N VAL A 556 9.06 2.17 9.10
CA VAL A 556 8.27 0.94 9.03
C VAL A 556 8.15 0.46 7.59
N ILE A 557 8.53 -0.79 7.35
CA ILE A 557 8.35 -1.46 6.06
C ILE A 557 7.47 -2.69 6.23
N ILE A 558 6.46 -2.78 5.38
CA ILE A 558 5.64 -3.97 5.21
C ILE A 558 5.66 -4.28 3.70
N GLU A 559 6.29 -5.39 3.33
CA GLU A 559 6.43 -5.82 1.93
C GLU A 559 5.86 -7.22 1.77
N THR A 560 5.04 -7.43 0.73
CA THR A 560 4.35 -8.70 0.52
C THR A 560 4.05 -8.95 -0.95
N ASN A 561 4.20 -10.20 -1.37
CA ASN A 561 3.71 -10.68 -2.67
C ASN A 561 2.54 -11.66 -2.49
N ALA A 562 2.10 -11.88 -1.25
CA ALA A 562 0.98 -12.74 -0.91
C ALA A 562 -0.35 -12.11 -1.33
N ALA A 563 -1.36 -12.95 -1.58
CA ALA A 563 -2.71 -12.48 -1.93
C ALA A 563 -3.38 -11.74 -0.77
N VAL A 564 -3.01 -12.08 0.46
CA VAL A 564 -3.44 -11.39 1.67
C VAL A 564 -2.32 -11.40 2.71
N MET A 565 -2.15 -10.29 3.44
CA MET A 565 -1.31 -10.23 4.62
C MET A 565 -2.01 -9.42 5.72
N PHE A 566 -2.08 -10.01 6.91
CA PHE A 566 -2.73 -9.38 8.06
C PHE A 566 -1.70 -8.61 8.88
N VAL A 567 -1.85 -7.30 9.04
CA VAL A 567 -0.87 -6.47 9.75
C VAL A 567 -1.55 -5.43 10.64
N ALA A 568 -0.85 -5.05 11.70
CA ALA A 568 -1.19 -3.89 12.50
C ALA A 568 0.08 -3.17 12.94
N SER A 569 0.06 -1.84 12.95
CA SER A 569 1.19 -1.02 13.33
C SER A 569 0.78 0.16 14.18
N ILE A 570 1.70 0.61 15.04
CA ILE A 570 1.63 1.89 15.71
C ILE A 570 2.91 2.66 15.40
N THR A 571 2.76 3.88 14.89
CA THR A 571 3.87 4.76 14.50
C THR A 571 3.51 6.19 14.86
N GLY A 572 4.36 6.88 15.63
CA GLY A 572 4.08 8.24 16.11
C GLY A 572 2.73 8.36 16.84
N GLY A 573 2.33 7.33 17.60
CA GLY A 573 1.04 7.27 18.31
C GLY A 573 -0.18 6.96 17.45
N THR A 574 -0.03 6.80 16.12
CA THR A 574 -1.14 6.45 15.22
C THR A 574 -1.22 4.94 15.05
N SER A 575 -2.32 4.33 15.50
CA SER A 575 -2.60 2.90 15.29
C SER A 575 -3.26 2.67 13.92
N ARG A 576 -2.79 1.67 13.18
CA ARG A 576 -3.36 1.21 11.91
C ARG A 576 -3.49 -0.31 11.93
N VAL A 577 -4.62 -0.82 11.46
CA VAL A 577 -4.85 -2.26 11.26
C VAL A 577 -5.32 -2.44 9.84
N GLU A 578 -4.62 -3.29 9.09
CA GLU A 578 -4.84 -3.42 7.66
C GLU A 578 -4.77 -4.88 7.25
N VAL A 579 -5.65 -5.26 6.33
CA VAL A 579 -5.58 -6.52 5.60
C VAL A 579 -5.04 -6.22 4.22
N LEU A 580 -3.71 -6.19 4.11
CA LEU A 580 -3.01 -5.89 2.87
C LEU A 580 -3.33 -6.94 1.82
N ARG A 581 -3.49 -6.49 0.58
CA ARG A 581 -3.63 -7.36 -0.59
C ARG A 581 -2.65 -6.86 -1.67
N PRO A 582 -2.21 -7.73 -2.60
CA PRO A 582 -1.11 -7.41 -3.49
C PRO A 582 -1.44 -6.19 -4.34
N ILE A 583 -0.40 -5.41 -4.63
CA ILE A 583 -0.49 -4.25 -5.51
C ILE A 583 -1.02 -4.74 -6.86
N LYS A 584 -2.15 -4.19 -7.30
CA LYS A 584 -2.71 -4.53 -8.61
C LYS A 584 -1.72 -4.10 -9.68
N THR A 585 -1.45 -4.96 -10.67
CA THR A 585 -0.71 -4.52 -11.85
C THR A 585 -1.64 -3.64 -12.68
N PHE A 586 -1.29 -2.36 -12.84
CA PHE A 586 -2.06 -1.41 -13.62
C PHE A 586 -1.51 -1.36 -15.05
N THR A 587 -2.41 -1.39 -16.04
CA THR A 587 -2.06 -1.20 -17.45
C THR A 587 -2.38 0.24 -17.85
N ASN A 588 -1.64 0.78 -18.84
CA ASN A 588 -1.81 2.15 -19.33
C ASN A 588 -1.64 3.22 -18.23
N VAL A 589 -0.68 3.01 -17.33
CA VAL A 589 -0.30 3.97 -16.28
C VAL A 589 0.29 5.22 -16.92
N ILE A 590 -0.20 6.39 -16.51
CA ILE A 590 0.27 7.69 -16.99
C ILE A 590 0.98 8.50 -15.91
N TRP A 591 0.78 8.14 -14.63
CA TRP A 591 1.42 8.80 -13.49
C TRP A 591 1.34 7.89 -12.25
N GLU A 592 2.36 7.91 -11.39
CA GLU A 592 2.37 7.13 -10.14
C GLU A 592 3.30 7.73 -9.07
N THR A 593 3.05 7.37 -7.81
CA THR A 593 3.93 7.58 -6.65
C THR A 593 4.15 6.24 -5.94
N ASP A 594 4.80 6.23 -4.78
CA ASP A 594 4.92 5.01 -3.96
C ASP A 594 3.55 4.45 -3.52
N GLU A 595 2.53 5.30 -3.37
CA GLU A 595 1.21 4.91 -2.85
C GLU A 595 0.07 5.04 -3.86
N LEU A 596 0.18 5.97 -4.81
CA LEU A 596 -0.89 6.31 -5.75
C LEU A 596 -0.52 5.90 -7.18
N VAL A 597 -1.54 5.68 -7.99
CA VAL A 597 -1.40 5.36 -9.41
C VAL A 597 -2.57 5.94 -10.19
N ALA A 598 -2.26 6.54 -11.33
CA ALA A 598 -3.20 7.04 -12.30
C ALA A 598 -3.02 6.34 -13.64
N TYR A 599 -4.10 5.80 -14.19
CA TYR A 599 -4.09 5.06 -15.45
C TYR A 599 -5.33 5.41 -16.29
N LEU A 600 -5.20 5.24 -17.61
CA LEU A 600 -6.30 5.51 -18.52
C LEU A 600 -7.47 4.54 -18.28
N ASN A 601 -8.68 5.09 -18.18
CA ASN A 601 -9.88 4.29 -18.06
C ASN A 601 -10.14 3.55 -19.40
N PRO A 602 -10.27 2.21 -19.41
CA PRO A 602 -10.62 1.46 -20.62
C PRO A 602 -12.02 1.79 -21.16
N ASN A 603 -12.87 2.38 -20.32
CA ASN A 603 -14.24 2.79 -20.64
C ASN A 603 -14.39 4.32 -20.50
N PRO A 604 -13.65 5.11 -21.30
CA PRO A 604 -13.55 6.54 -21.10
C PRO A 604 -14.90 7.23 -21.33
N TRP A 605 -15.23 8.22 -20.50
CA TRP A 605 -16.39 9.09 -20.71
C TRP A 605 -16.06 10.24 -21.69
N THR A 606 -14.84 10.78 -21.58
CA THR A 606 -14.19 11.66 -22.56
C THR A 606 -12.79 11.14 -22.93
N PRO A 607 -12.21 11.54 -24.09
CA PRO A 607 -10.84 11.18 -24.45
C PRO A 607 -9.84 11.52 -23.32
N GLY A 608 -9.05 10.53 -22.88
CA GLY A 608 -8.09 10.70 -21.78
C GLY A 608 -8.68 10.59 -20.36
N SER A 609 -9.93 10.13 -20.23
CA SER A 609 -10.52 9.80 -18.92
C SER A 609 -9.57 8.92 -18.12
N THR A 610 -9.28 9.32 -16.89
CA THR A 610 -8.23 8.71 -16.06
C THR A 610 -8.81 8.32 -14.71
N ILE A 611 -8.40 7.16 -14.19
CA ILE A 611 -8.71 6.70 -12.84
C ILE A 611 -7.46 6.89 -11.97
N LEU A 612 -7.61 7.61 -10.86
CA LEU A 612 -6.61 7.75 -9.80
C LEU A 612 -7.05 6.94 -8.58
N THR A 613 -6.18 6.06 -8.09
CA THR A 613 -6.44 5.18 -6.93
C THR A 613 -5.16 4.92 -6.14
N ARG A 614 -5.31 4.36 -4.93
CA ARG A 614 -4.18 3.76 -4.21
C ARG A 614 -3.74 2.46 -4.90
N LYS A 615 -2.44 2.17 -4.83
CA LYS A 615 -1.83 0.93 -5.32
C LYS A 615 -2.27 -0.30 -4.51
N THR A 616 -2.59 -0.12 -3.23
CA THR A 616 -3.12 -1.16 -2.35
C THR A 616 -4.60 -1.40 -2.61
N LEU A 617 -5.02 -2.68 -2.61
CA LEU A 617 -6.44 -3.04 -2.71
C LEU A 617 -7.19 -2.87 -1.37
N SER A 618 -6.47 -2.65 -0.27
CA SER A 618 -7.01 -2.39 1.06
C SER A 618 -7.05 -0.89 1.35
N GLY A 619 -8.23 -0.41 1.74
CA GLY A 619 -8.46 0.99 2.05
C GLY A 619 -9.96 1.29 2.07
N ALA A 620 -10.33 2.44 2.61
CA ALA A 620 -11.72 2.88 2.61
C ALA A 620 -12.25 3.03 1.17
N SER A 621 -13.52 2.68 0.96
CA SER A 621 -14.21 2.88 -0.32
C SER A 621 -14.57 4.34 -0.57
N SER A 622 -14.60 5.15 0.50
CA SER A 622 -14.79 6.60 0.45
C SER A 622 -13.48 7.36 0.68
N ILE A 623 -13.21 8.39 -0.13
CA ILE A 623 -12.10 9.31 0.14
C ILE A 623 -12.28 10.04 1.48
N PHE A 624 -13.52 10.25 1.93
CA PHE A 624 -13.83 10.91 3.19
C PHE A 624 -13.62 10.03 4.43
N GLN A 625 -13.38 8.74 4.24
CA GLN A 625 -13.03 7.80 5.32
C GLN A 625 -11.52 7.59 5.44
N LEU A 626 -10.73 8.21 4.55
CA LEU A 626 -9.28 8.21 4.66
C LEU A 626 -8.84 9.11 5.82
N ALA A 627 -7.68 8.79 6.42
CA ALA A 627 -7.00 9.70 7.32
C ALA A 627 -6.68 11.01 6.57
N ILE A 628 -6.72 12.15 7.26
CA ILE A 628 -6.53 13.47 6.65
C ILE A 628 -5.26 13.56 5.78
N PRO A 629 -4.08 13.06 6.20
CA PRO A 629 -2.88 13.07 5.35
C PRO A 629 -3.06 12.30 4.03
N ASP A 630 -3.70 11.13 4.07
CA ASP A 630 -3.95 10.29 2.91
C ASP A 630 -4.99 10.95 1.97
N PHE A 631 -6.01 11.59 2.53
CA PHE A 631 -7.00 12.38 1.77
C PHE A 631 -6.32 13.54 1.04
N ILE A 632 -5.50 14.34 1.74
CA ILE A 632 -4.74 15.45 1.14
C ILE A 632 -3.82 14.93 0.03
N ALA A 633 -3.09 13.84 0.28
CA ALA A 633 -2.19 13.24 -0.70
C ALA A 633 -2.94 12.79 -1.97
N MET A 634 -4.12 12.18 -1.81
CA MET A 634 -4.95 11.73 -2.93
C MET A 634 -5.46 12.91 -3.78
N LEU A 635 -5.92 13.99 -3.16
CA LEU A 635 -6.41 15.19 -3.84
C LEU A 635 -5.27 15.98 -4.51
N LYS A 636 -4.09 16.08 -3.86
CA LYS A 636 -2.88 16.62 -4.51
C LYS A 636 -2.44 15.78 -5.71
N GLY A 637 -2.55 14.45 -5.61
CA GLY A 637 -2.36 13.55 -6.76
C GLY A 637 -3.33 13.87 -7.90
N ALA A 638 -4.60 14.12 -7.58
CA ALA A 638 -5.61 14.52 -8.56
C ALA A 638 -5.24 15.84 -9.26
N LYS A 639 -4.73 16.84 -8.51
CA LYS A 639 -4.21 18.10 -9.06
C LYS A 639 -3.03 17.89 -10.01
N ALA A 640 -2.05 17.06 -9.62
CA ALA A 640 -0.89 16.77 -10.46
C ALA A 640 -1.29 16.08 -11.78
N VAL A 641 -2.13 15.06 -11.71
CA VAL A 641 -2.59 14.31 -12.88
C VAL A 641 -3.47 15.17 -13.79
N SER A 642 -4.34 16.01 -13.21
CA SER A 642 -5.15 16.98 -13.94
C SER A 642 -4.30 17.95 -14.76
N ASN A 643 -3.24 18.51 -14.16
CA ASN A 643 -2.31 19.41 -14.86
C ASN A 643 -1.58 18.68 -15.99
N LEU A 644 -1.12 17.45 -15.77
CA LEU A 644 -0.52 16.60 -16.78
C LEU A 644 -1.48 16.35 -17.96
N LEU A 645 -2.73 16.00 -17.69
CA LEU A 645 -3.74 15.76 -18.73
C LEU A 645 -4.03 17.04 -19.54
N CYS A 646 -4.17 18.19 -18.88
CA CYS A 646 -4.38 19.48 -19.54
C CYS A 646 -3.26 19.81 -20.51
N GLU A 647 -2.01 19.73 -20.04
CA GLU A 647 -0.82 20.01 -20.83
C GLU A 647 -0.71 19.07 -22.04
N ARG A 648 -0.84 17.76 -21.82
CA ARG A 648 -0.55 16.75 -22.84
C ARG A 648 -1.66 16.56 -23.87
N LEU A 649 -2.92 16.77 -23.48
CA LEU A 649 -4.05 16.65 -24.39
C LEU A 649 -4.42 17.99 -25.03
N GLY A 650 -3.87 19.11 -24.56
CA GLY A 650 -4.19 20.45 -25.05
C GLY A 650 -5.58 20.92 -24.62
N VAL A 651 -6.10 20.40 -23.51
CA VAL A 651 -7.39 20.83 -22.94
C VAL A 651 -7.17 21.94 -21.93
N GLN A 652 -8.11 22.89 -21.84
CA GLN A 652 -7.99 24.03 -20.92
C GLN A 652 -8.24 23.64 -19.46
N ARG A 653 -9.06 22.61 -19.22
CA ARG A 653 -9.48 22.18 -17.88
C ARG A 653 -9.74 20.68 -17.83
N CYS A 654 -9.61 20.13 -16.64
CA CYS A 654 -10.04 18.78 -16.29
C CYS A 654 -10.99 18.85 -15.09
N ALA A 655 -12.07 18.08 -15.14
CA ALA A 655 -13.00 17.92 -14.03
C ALA A 655 -12.65 16.70 -13.18
N MET A 656 -13.14 16.68 -11.95
CA MET A 656 -13.00 15.57 -11.02
C MET A 656 -14.36 15.07 -10.60
N VAL A 657 -14.54 13.75 -10.62
CA VAL A 657 -15.73 13.10 -10.08
C VAL A 657 -15.29 11.96 -9.18
N PHE A 658 -15.79 11.94 -7.96
CA PHE A 658 -15.64 10.84 -7.03
C PHE A 658 -17.03 10.33 -6.63
N ASN A 659 -17.26 9.05 -6.88
CA ASN A 659 -18.45 8.32 -6.42
C ASN A 659 -17.98 7.06 -5.67
N PRO A 660 -18.41 6.84 -4.42
CA PRO A 660 -18.03 5.67 -3.63
C PRO A 660 -18.43 4.35 -4.33
N ALA A 661 -17.49 3.41 -4.43
CA ALA A 661 -17.77 2.07 -4.93
C ALA A 661 -18.26 1.16 -3.79
N SER A 662 -19.10 0.17 -4.09
CA SER A 662 -19.56 -0.82 -3.11
C SER A 662 -18.41 -1.74 -2.64
N ASP A 663 -17.49 -2.09 -3.55
CA ASP A 663 -16.60 -3.25 -3.37
C ASP A 663 -15.13 -2.99 -3.79
N GLY A 664 -14.57 -1.80 -3.51
CA GLY A 664 -13.19 -1.46 -3.88
C GLY A 664 -12.58 -0.28 -3.14
N SER A 665 -11.28 -0.02 -3.37
CA SER A 665 -10.59 1.18 -2.89
C SER A 665 -11.20 2.44 -3.50
N ALA A 666 -11.12 3.57 -2.80
CA ALA A 666 -11.57 4.85 -3.34
C ALA A 666 -10.89 5.18 -4.69
N GLN A 667 -11.71 5.52 -5.69
CA GLN A 667 -11.27 5.85 -7.04
C GLN A 667 -11.77 7.24 -7.44
N ILE A 668 -10.84 8.13 -7.77
CA ILE A 668 -11.14 9.45 -8.34
C ILE A 668 -11.09 9.34 -9.86
N ARG A 669 -12.13 9.86 -10.53
CA ARG A 669 -12.19 9.97 -11.98
C ARG A 669 -11.81 11.39 -12.39
N LEU A 670 -10.81 11.50 -13.26
CA LEU A 670 -10.36 12.76 -13.86
C LEU A 670 -10.79 12.79 -15.32
N LEU A 671 -11.54 13.83 -15.69
CA LEU A 671 -12.23 13.95 -16.97
C LEU A 671 -11.73 15.20 -17.71
N PRO A 672 -10.85 15.05 -18.72
CA PRO A 672 -10.46 16.16 -19.59
C PRO A 672 -11.67 16.77 -20.28
N LEU A 673 -11.82 18.11 -20.22
CA LEU A 673 -12.95 18.84 -20.78
C LEU A 673 -12.59 19.39 -22.17
N HIS A 674 -12.94 18.64 -23.21
CA HIS A 674 -12.63 18.97 -24.61
C HIS A 674 -13.61 19.99 -25.19
N GLY A 675 -13.17 20.76 -26.18
CA GLY A 675 -14.04 21.69 -26.94
C GLY A 675 -14.33 23.04 -26.26
N LEU A 676 -13.65 23.36 -25.16
CA LEU A 676 -13.82 24.62 -24.45
C LEU A 676 -12.97 25.75 -25.05
N GLU A 677 -13.53 26.97 -25.10
CA GLU A 677 -12.81 28.19 -25.46
C GLU A 677 -11.83 28.63 -24.35
N GLN A 678 -10.81 29.42 -24.70
CA GLN A 678 -9.87 30.00 -23.70
C GLN A 678 -10.57 30.97 -22.72
N LYS A 679 -11.54 31.74 -23.21
CA LYS A 679 -12.31 32.67 -22.37
C LYS A 679 -13.45 31.89 -21.72
N TRP A 680 -13.55 31.96 -20.39
CA TRP A 680 -14.62 31.31 -19.65
C TRP A 680 -16.00 31.83 -20.08
N LYS A 681 -16.94 30.91 -20.29
CA LYS A 681 -18.37 31.15 -20.52
C LYS A 681 -19.16 30.01 -19.87
N PRO A 682 -20.34 30.28 -19.31
CA PRO A 682 -21.14 29.23 -18.68
C PRO A 682 -21.57 28.21 -19.74
N HIS A 683 -21.41 26.92 -19.43
CA HIS A 683 -21.84 25.83 -20.28
C HIS A 683 -22.68 24.85 -19.46
N LEU A 684 -24.00 24.98 -19.57
CA LEU A 684 -24.97 24.22 -18.79
C LEU A 684 -25.49 23.02 -19.58
N ALA A 685 -25.85 21.95 -18.90
CA ALA A 685 -26.59 20.84 -19.48
C ALA A 685 -27.98 21.28 -19.94
N ILE A 686 -28.45 20.71 -21.05
CA ILE A 686 -29.77 21.01 -21.62
C ILE A 686 -30.90 20.38 -20.77
N GLU A 687 -30.63 19.22 -20.19
CA GLU A 687 -31.61 18.41 -19.46
C GLU A 687 -31.44 18.55 -17.95
N GLU A 688 -32.55 18.74 -17.25
CA GLU A 688 -32.61 18.63 -15.79
C GLU A 688 -32.78 17.16 -15.36
N GLU A 689 -32.16 16.78 -14.25
CA GLU A 689 -32.22 15.41 -13.72
C GLU A 689 -32.39 15.42 -12.20
N PHE A 690 -33.31 14.60 -11.67
CA PHE A 690 -33.55 14.50 -10.24
C PHE A 690 -33.76 13.06 -9.78
N HIS A 691 -33.04 12.67 -8.72
CA HIS A 691 -33.13 11.37 -8.08
C HIS A 691 -33.28 11.50 -6.57
N GLY A 692 -34.38 10.97 -6.01
CA GLY A 692 -34.61 10.96 -4.56
C GLY A 692 -33.69 10.03 -3.76
N HIS A 693 -32.99 9.11 -4.43
CA HIS A 693 -32.13 8.08 -3.81
C HIS A 693 -30.87 7.86 -4.66
N SER A 694 -29.90 7.10 -4.13
CA SER A 694 -28.69 6.71 -4.86
C SER A 694 -29.02 5.75 -6.00
N THR A 695 -28.52 6.09 -7.19
CA THR A 695 -28.69 5.34 -8.45
C THR A 695 -27.44 4.55 -8.85
N GLY A 696 -26.42 4.52 -7.98
CA GLY A 696 -25.11 3.91 -8.28
C GLY A 696 -24.13 4.83 -9.01
N PHE A 697 -24.53 6.04 -9.38
CA PHE A 697 -23.66 7.05 -9.99
C PHE A 697 -23.99 8.48 -9.49
N CYS A 698 -23.11 9.43 -9.77
CA CYS A 698 -23.36 10.86 -9.58
C CYS A 698 -23.02 11.65 -10.84
N ASN A 699 -23.75 12.74 -11.07
CA ASN A 699 -23.47 13.70 -12.13
C ASN A 699 -23.66 15.14 -11.63
N SER A 700 -23.24 16.11 -12.42
CA SER A 700 -23.31 17.53 -12.08
C SER A 700 -24.54 18.26 -12.61
N LYS A 701 -25.46 17.58 -13.31
CA LYS A 701 -26.66 18.21 -13.90
C LYS A 701 -27.51 18.87 -12.81
N SER A 702 -28.12 20.01 -13.13
CA SER A 702 -29.11 20.65 -12.26
C SER A 702 -30.41 19.85 -12.19
N GLY A 703 -31.05 19.87 -11.03
CA GLY A 703 -32.44 19.40 -10.88
C GLY A 703 -33.44 20.54 -11.07
N PRO A 704 -34.75 20.23 -11.04
CA PRO A 704 -35.78 21.25 -11.00
C PRO A 704 -35.67 22.06 -9.71
N ARG A 705 -36.09 23.33 -9.74
CA ARG A 705 -36.06 24.19 -8.55
C ARG A 705 -36.91 23.58 -7.43
N TRP A 706 -36.30 23.45 -6.25
CA TRP A 706 -36.99 23.01 -5.04
C TRP A 706 -37.73 24.14 -4.33
N ASP A 707 -38.76 23.74 -3.59
CA ASP A 707 -39.52 24.64 -2.72
C ASP A 707 -38.69 25.11 -1.52
N ASP A 708 -38.87 26.39 -1.15
CA ASP A 708 -38.08 27.04 -0.11
C ASP A 708 -38.29 26.40 1.28
N ASP A 709 -39.50 25.89 1.59
CA ASP A 709 -39.78 25.19 2.85
C ASP A 709 -39.09 23.82 2.86
N ALA A 710 -39.06 23.12 1.73
CA ALA A 710 -38.35 21.85 1.59
C ALA A 710 -36.83 22.02 1.80
N LEU A 711 -36.24 23.07 1.22
CA LEU A 711 -34.83 23.42 1.41
C LEU A 711 -34.54 23.80 2.88
N THR A 712 -35.44 24.55 3.51
CA THR A 712 -35.33 24.91 4.94
C THR A 712 -35.37 23.68 5.86
N GLN A 713 -36.22 22.70 5.55
CA GLN A 713 -36.26 21.44 6.30
C GLN A 713 -34.98 20.62 6.15
N VAL A 714 -34.41 20.55 4.94
CA VAL A 714 -33.13 19.85 4.71
C VAL A 714 -31.98 20.59 5.39
N GLN A 715 -31.96 21.91 5.32
CA GLN A 715 -30.98 22.76 6.01
C GLN A 715 -31.01 22.52 7.51
N ALA A 716 -32.20 22.49 8.13
CA ALA A 716 -32.36 22.22 9.56
C ALA A 716 -31.78 20.85 9.95
N LYS A 717 -32.08 19.79 9.18
CA LYS A 717 -31.54 18.44 9.42
C LYS A 717 -30.01 18.40 9.38
N ILE A 718 -29.40 19.08 8.43
CA ILE A 718 -27.93 19.13 8.31
C ILE A 718 -27.33 19.91 9.47
N ARG A 719 -27.93 21.06 9.82
CA ARG A 719 -27.44 21.92 10.90
C ARG A 719 -27.60 21.31 12.29
N GLU A 720 -28.58 20.42 12.51
CA GLU A 720 -28.74 19.71 13.79
C GLU A 720 -27.50 18.89 14.18
N ALA A 721 -26.69 18.47 13.22
CA ALA A 721 -25.43 17.76 13.46
C ALA A 721 -24.26 18.70 13.84
N LEU A 722 -24.43 20.03 13.74
CA LEU A 722 -23.40 20.98 14.17
C LEU A 722 -23.34 21.09 15.70
N PRO A 723 -22.16 21.39 16.28
CA PRO A 723 -22.05 21.72 17.70
C PRO A 723 -22.89 22.93 18.11
N THR A 724 -23.06 23.90 17.20
CA THR A 724 -23.85 25.12 17.39
C THR A 724 -24.82 25.34 16.22
N PRO A 725 -25.95 24.61 16.16
CA PRO A 725 -26.91 24.65 15.04
C PRO A 725 -27.53 26.03 14.78
N ASN A 726 -27.58 26.88 15.82
CA ASN A 726 -28.24 28.19 15.80
C ASN A 726 -27.26 29.37 15.80
N ALA A 727 -25.97 29.14 15.49
CA ALA A 727 -25.01 30.24 15.36
C ALA A 727 -25.43 31.21 14.22
N PRO A 728 -25.31 32.53 14.42
CA PRO A 728 -25.62 33.52 13.39
C PRO A 728 -24.65 33.42 12.23
N PHE A 729 -25.14 33.67 11.01
CA PHE A 729 -24.33 33.60 9.80
C PHE A 729 -23.34 34.77 9.69
N CYS A 730 -22.13 34.49 9.22
CA CYS A 730 -21.13 35.51 8.94
C CYS A 730 -21.18 35.91 7.45
N PHE A 731 -21.44 37.18 7.16
CA PHE A 731 -21.54 37.69 5.77
C PHE A 731 -20.25 38.34 5.27
N ASP A 732 -19.13 38.14 5.97
CA ASP A 732 -17.83 38.66 5.56
C ASP A 732 -17.40 38.04 4.23
N TYR A 733 -16.97 38.89 3.30
CA TYR A 733 -16.50 38.54 1.98
C TYR A 733 -15.06 39.03 1.80
N ASN A 734 -14.15 38.12 1.44
CA ASN A 734 -12.71 38.37 1.40
C ASN A 734 -12.22 38.69 -0.03
N GLY A 735 -13.11 39.21 -0.89
CA GLY A 735 -12.80 39.65 -2.25
C GLY A 735 -13.14 41.13 -2.48
N ASP A 736 -13.22 41.53 -3.75
CA ASP A 736 -13.62 42.89 -4.13
C ASP A 736 -15.12 43.11 -3.87
N ALA A 737 -15.49 44.14 -3.12
CA ALA A 737 -16.89 44.44 -2.82
C ALA A 737 -17.75 44.72 -4.07
N SER A 738 -17.13 45.03 -5.21
CA SER A 738 -17.79 45.21 -6.50
C SER A 738 -18.00 43.92 -7.30
N ASP A 739 -17.56 42.76 -6.79
CA ASP A 739 -17.75 41.47 -7.45
C ASP A 739 -19.24 41.07 -7.48
N ASP A 740 -19.81 41.12 -8.68
CA ASP A 740 -21.21 40.83 -8.99
C ASP A 740 -21.47 39.34 -9.29
N ASN A 741 -20.49 38.45 -9.05
CA ASN A 741 -20.67 37.02 -9.17
C ASN A 741 -21.76 36.51 -8.20
N LEU A 742 -22.61 35.58 -8.66
CA LEU A 742 -23.71 35.01 -7.88
C LEU A 742 -23.25 34.47 -6.51
N PHE A 743 -22.11 33.78 -6.45
CA PHE A 743 -21.60 33.25 -5.18
C PHE A 743 -21.08 34.36 -4.26
N SER A 744 -20.47 35.41 -4.81
CA SER A 744 -20.08 36.60 -4.05
C SER A 744 -21.30 37.28 -3.42
N GLN A 745 -22.42 37.41 -4.16
CA GLN A 745 -23.68 37.93 -3.62
C GLN A 745 -24.30 37.03 -2.53
N ILE A 746 -24.23 35.69 -2.69
CA ILE A 746 -24.66 34.73 -1.66
C ILE A 746 -23.81 34.87 -0.39
N ILE A 747 -22.49 35.00 -0.51
CA ILE A 747 -21.58 35.16 0.63
C ILE A 747 -21.89 36.44 1.41
N ARG A 748 -22.24 37.54 0.71
CA ARG A 748 -22.65 38.82 1.34
C ARG A 748 -24.08 38.83 1.86
N GLY A 749 -24.87 37.79 1.57
CA GLY A 749 -26.27 37.70 1.98
C GLY A 749 -27.23 38.57 1.18
N GLU A 750 -26.84 38.96 -0.03
CA GLU A 750 -27.66 39.73 -0.97
C GLU A 750 -28.68 38.84 -1.71
N GLN A 751 -28.44 37.52 -1.73
CA GLN A 751 -29.28 36.50 -2.34
C GLN A 751 -29.88 35.56 -1.29
N GLN A 752 -31.03 34.99 -1.62
CA GLN A 752 -31.64 33.93 -0.81
C GLN A 752 -30.75 32.69 -0.76
N GLN A 753 -30.58 32.11 0.43
CA GLN A 753 -29.60 31.06 0.67
C GLN A 753 -30.00 30.15 1.83
N TRP A 754 -29.52 28.91 1.78
CA TRP A 754 -29.72 27.88 2.80
C TRP A 754 -28.37 27.35 3.28
N ARG A 755 -27.65 28.16 4.07
CA ARG A 755 -26.33 27.84 4.60
C ARG A 755 -26.37 26.70 5.60
N VAL A 756 -25.51 25.71 5.41
CA VAL A 756 -25.41 24.52 6.27
C VAL A 756 -24.15 24.49 7.12
N TRP A 757 -23.07 25.14 6.70
CA TRP A 757 -21.80 25.21 7.42
C TRP A 757 -20.97 26.41 6.93
N GLU A 758 -20.09 26.96 7.78
CA GLU A 758 -19.13 27.99 7.40
C GLU A 758 -17.93 28.02 8.36
N ASP A 759 -16.79 28.52 7.88
CA ASP A 759 -15.62 28.88 8.68
C ASP A 759 -15.15 30.32 8.34
N SER A 760 -13.92 30.68 8.73
CA SER A 760 -13.33 32.00 8.45
C SER A 760 -13.12 32.28 6.96
N ASP A 761 -13.03 31.25 6.13
CA ASP A 761 -12.55 31.33 4.75
C ASP A 761 -13.51 30.72 3.72
N HIS A 762 -14.53 29.98 4.16
CA HIS A 762 -15.43 29.19 3.33
C HIS A 762 -16.88 29.24 3.84
N VAL A 763 -17.80 29.00 2.91
CA VAL A 763 -19.24 28.89 3.17
C VAL A 763 -19.79 27.68 2.41
N ALA A 764 -20.66 26.91 3.04
CA ALA A 764 -21.39 25.80 2.42
C ALA A 764 -22.90 26.02 2.49
N PHE A 765 -23.60 25.85 1.37
CA PHE A 765 -25.05 26.06 1.27
C PHE A 765 -25.72 25.09 0.30
N LEU A 766 -27.03 24.86 0.48
CA LEU A 766 -27.82 24.05 -0.44
C LEU A 766 -28.08 24.81 -1.74
N THR A 767 -27.96 24.11 -2.87
CA THR A 767 -28.44 24.65 -4.14
C THR A 767 -29.97 24.62 -4.18
N PRO A 768 -30.64 25.63 -4.74
CA PRO A 768 -32.07 25.56 -5.03
C PRO A 768 -32.42 24.61 -6.18
N TYR A 769 -31.43 24.12 -6.94
CA TYR A 769 -31.60 23.19 -8.07
C TYR A 769 -30.95 21.82 -7.80
N PRO A 770 -31.27 21.14 -6.68
CA PRO A 770 -30.58 19.91 -6.32
C PRO A 770 -31.00 18.77 -7.24
N ASN A 771 -30.05 18.05 -7.83
CA ASN A 771 -30.36 16.77 -8.50
C ASN A 771 -30.54 15.62 -7.51
N ARG A 772 -30.18 15.82 -6.24
CA ARG A 772 -30.36 14.89 -5.14
C ARG A 772 -30.57 15.65 -3.83
N PRO A 773 -31.45 15.19 -2.92
CA PRO A 773 -31.70 15.89 -1.66
C PRO A 773 -30.40 16.10 -0.87
N GLY A 774 -30.17 17.33 -0.40
CA GLY A 774 -28.98 17.70 0.36
C GLY A 774 -27.75 18.04 -0.49
N LEU A 775 -27.87 18.16 -1.82
CA LEU A 775 -26.77 18.65 -2.65
C LEU A 775 -26.29 20.01 -2.14
N THR A 776 -25.03 20.04 -1.73
CA THR A 776 -24.42 21.19 -1.06
C THR A 776 -23.25 21.69 -1.88
N VAL A 777 -23.14 23.01 -1.99
CA VAL A 777 -22.04 23.69 -2.66
C VAL A 777 -21.15 24.32 -1.59
N VAL A 778 -19.84 24.04 -1.65
CA VAL A 778 -18.81 24.66 -0.79
C VAL A 778 -18.02 25.66 -1.62
N VAL A 779 -17.91 26.90 -1.13
CA VAL A 779 -17.25 28.01 -1.82
C VAL A 779 -16.30 28.76 -0.87
N PRO A 780 -15.18 29.30 -1.36
CA PRO A 780 -14.35 30.22 -0.59
C PRO A 780 -14.99 31.61 -0.53
N ARG A 781 -14.76 32.33 0.58
CA ARG A 781 -15.13 33.73 0.80
C ARG A 781 -14.31 34.69 -0.06
N LYS A 782 -13.14 34.25 -0.52
CA LYS A 782 -12.25 34.95 -1.44
C LYS A 782 -12.68 34.67 -2.89
N SER A 783 -12.65 35.68 -3.75
CA SER A 783 -12.88 35.50 -5.20
C SER A 783 -11.72 34.70 -5.80
N LEU A 784 -11.98 33.42 -6.09
CA LEU A 784 -10.98 32.48 -6.63
C LEU A 784 -11.48 31.88 -7.94
N THR A 785 -10.56 31.58 -8.86
CA THR A 785 -10.92 30.99 -10.17
C THR A 785 -11.71 29.70 -10.01
N SER A 786 -12.73 29.51 -10.86
CA SER A 786 -13.47 28.25 -10.94
C SER A 786 -12.61 27.04 -11.34
N ASN A 787 -11.38 27.24 -11.82
CA ASN A 787 -10.44 26.17 -12.11
C ASN A 787 -9.73 25.71 -10.83
N ILE A 788 -10.39 24.85 -10.05
CA ILE A 788 -9.90 24.40 -8.75
C ILE A 788 -8.47 23.84 -8.82
N PHE A 789 -8.10 23.14 -9.89
CA PHE A 789 -6.75 22.58 -10.05
C PHE A 789 -5.65 23.62 -10.36
N ARG A 790 -6.02 24.86 -10.66
CA ARG A 790 -5.10 25.99 -10.87
C ARG A 790 -5.00 26.93 -9.66
N LEU A 791 -5.68 26.63 -8.56
CA LEU A 791 -5.51 27.37 -7.31
C LEU A 791 -4.09 27.20 -6.76
N GLU A 792 -3.61 28.20 -6.02
CA GLU A 792 -2.39 28.10 -5.21
C GLU A 792 -2.51 26.96 -4.19
N ASP A 793 -1.40 26.36 -3.78
CA ASP A 793 -1.42 25.17 -2.92
C ASP A 793 -2.10 25.42 -1.56
N SER A 794 -1.93 26.60 -0.96
CA SER A 794 -2.60 26.96 0.29
C SER A 794 -4.11 27.07 0.13
N ASP A 795 -4.58 27.76 -0.91
CA ASP A 795 -6.02 27.95 -1.19
C ASP A 795 -6.68 26.61 -1.58
N TYR A 796 -5.96 25.75 -2.31
CA TYR A 796 -6.42 24.40 -2.67
C TYR A 796 -6.57 23.49 -1.44
N GLU A 797 -5.55 23.44 -0.57
CA GLU A 797 -5.58 22.64 0.66
C GLU A 797 -6.70 23.08 1.62
N ALA A 798 -6.89 24.38 1.79
CA ALA A 798 -7.94 24.92 2.62
C ALA A 798 -9.34 24.52 2.11
N LEU A 799 -9.57 24.62 0.79
CA LEU A 799 -10.85 24.26 0.16
C LEU A 799 -11.15 22.75 0.28
N ILE A 800 -10.18 21.87 0.09
CA ILE A 800 -10.41 20.42 0.22
C ILE A 800 -10.62 19.99 1.67
N LEU A 801 -10.01 20.66 2.65
CA LEU A 801 -10.24 20.41 4.08
C LEU A 801 -11.65 20.85 4.50
N ALA A 802 -12.08 22.05 4.10
CA ALA A 802 -13.46 22.49 4.29
C ALA A 802 -14.45 21.51 3.65
N THR A 803 -14.14 21.02 2.46
CA THR A 803 -14.93 19.99 1.77
C THR A 803 -15.02 18.70 2.59
N TYR A 804 -13.93 18.26 3.23
CA TYR A 804 -13.92 17.06 4.08
C TYR A 804 -14.84 17.22 5.29
N GLU A 805 -14.79 18.37 5.97
CA GLU A 805 -15.66 18.66 7.12
C GLU A 805 -17.15 18.69 6.72
N VAL A 806 -17.47 19.38 5.62
CA VAL A 806 -18.85 19.46 5.12
C VAL A 806 -19.36 18.08 4.69
N ALA A 807 -18.51 17.24 4.08
CA ALA A 807 -18.91 15.88 3.71
C ALA A 807 -19.27 15.03 4.94
N GLN A 808 -18.51 15.12 6.04
CA GLN A 808 -18.83 14.44 7.30
C GLN A 808 -20.16 14.94 7.87
N LEU A 809 -20.37 16.26 7.87
CA LEU A 809 -21.61 16.87 8.32
C LEU A 809 -22.82 16.38 7.51
N LEU A 810 -22.67 16.27 6.18
CA LEU A 810 -23.73 15.77 5.31
C LEU A 810 -24.03 14.29 5.55
N GLN A 811 -23.01 13.45 5.79
CA GLN A 811 -23.22 12.04 6.13
C GLN A 811 -24.05 11.89 7.39
N GLU A 812 -23.73 12.66 8.44
CA GLU A 812 -24.45 12.63 9.70
C GLU A 812 -25.86 13.22 9.59
N GLY A 813 -25.97 14.46 9.11
CA GLY A 813 -27.23 15.20 9.06
C GLY A 813 -28.26 14.62 8.09
N MET A 814 -27.81 14.06 6.96
CA MET A 814 -28.70 13.40 5.98
C MET A 814 -28.83 11.90 6.22
N LYS A 815 -28.11 11.33 7.19
CA LYS A 815 -28.00 9.87 7.40
C LYS A 815 -27.62 9.12 6.13
N ALA A 816 -26.73 9.72 5.34
CA ALA A 816 -26.27 9.15 4.09
C ALA A 816 -25.08 8.21 4.35
N PRO A 817 -25.09 6.96 3.85
CA PRO A 817 -23.95 6.04 4.01
C PRO A 817 -22.65 6.62 3.43
N SER A 818 -22.73 7.45 2.40
CA SER A 818 -21.58 8.08 1.77
C SER A 818 -21.95 9.38 1.04
N VAL A 819 -20.93 10.16 0.66
CA VAL A 819 -21.07 11.42 -0.07
C VAL A 819 -20.16 11.35 -1.31
N ALA A 820 -20.69 11.78 -2.46
CA ALA A 820 -19.94 11.95 -3.70
C ALA A 820 -19.44 13.39 -3.83
N LEU A 821 -18.38 13.58 -4.63
CA LEU A 821 -17.66 14.84 -4.78
C LEU A 821 -17.45 15.18 -6.25
N ILE A 822 -17.70 16.43 -6.65
CA ILE A 822 -17.49 16.90 -8.01
C ILE A 822 -16.75 18.24 -8.03
N PHE A 823 -15.68 18.34 -8.83
CA PHE A 823 -15.03 19.57 -9.26
C PHE A 823 -15.27 19.78 -10.76
N GLU A 824 -15.90 20.90 -11.14
CA GLU A 824 -16.29 21.17 -12.52
C GLU A 824 -16.07 22.66 -12.87
N GLY A 825 -16.76 23.57 -12.17
CA GLY A 825 -16.49 25.01 -12.24
C GLY A 825 -16.93 25.70 -13.55
N TYR A 826 -17.83 25.10 -14.34
CA TYR A 826 -18.26 25.68 -15.64
C TYR A 826 -19.68 26.25 -15.66
N GLU A 827 -20.37 26.23 -14.52
CA GLU A 827 -21.67 26.89 -14.35
C GLU A 827 -21.50 28.34 -13.89
N ILE A 828 -20.61 28.54 -12.90
CA ILE A 828 -20.33 29.84 -12.27
C ILE A 828 -18.81 29.99 -12.17
N ASP A 829 -18.29 31.15 -12.57
CA ASP A 829 -16.85 31.42 -12.54
C ASP A 829 -16.36 31.83 -11.16
N HIS A 830 -16.51 30.92 -10.19
CA HIS A 830 -16.02 31.03 -8.82
C HIS A 830 -15.62 29.63 -8.35
N ALA A 831 -14.55 29.46 -7.60
CA ALA A 831 -14.14 28.15 -7.09
C ALA A 831 -15.27 27.50 -6.27
N HIS A 832 -15.75 26.32 -6.66
CA HIS A 832 -16.83 25.67 -5.93
C HIS A 832 -16.84 24.15 -6.05
N VAL A 833 -17.19 23.51 -4.95
CA VAL A 833 -17.23 22.07 -4.81
C VAL A 833 -18.67 21.62 -4.63
N LYS A 834 -19.11 20.64 -5.41
CA LYS A 834 -20.44 20.03 -5.26
C LYS A 834 -20.32 18.73 -4.46
N LEU A 835 -21.01 18.65 -3.33
CA LEU A 835 -21.13 17.47 -2.49
C LEU A 835 -22.54 16.88 -2.63
N VAL A 836 -22.61 15.59 -2.97
CA VAL A 836 -23.87 14.90 -3.30
C VAL A 836 -24.07 13.71 -2.34
N PRO A 837 -24.97 13.81 -1.35
CA PRO A 837 -25.26 12.72 -0.42
C PRO A 837 -25.86 11.49 -1.13
N GLN A 838 -25.35 10.29 -0.83
CA GLN A 838 -25.82 9.02 -1.42
C GLN A 838 -26.89 8.38 -0.55
N LEU A 839 -28.15 8.77 -0.72
CA LEU A 839 -29.27 8.31 0.12
C LEU A 839 -29.73 6.88 -0.24
N SER A 840 -30.00 6.05 0.77
CA SER A 840 -30.48 4.67 0.58
C SER A 840 -31.88 4.62 -0.03
N SER A 841 -32.12 3.65 -0.92
CA SER A 841 -33.44 3.43 -1.53
C SER A 841 -34.38 2.65 -0.59
N PRO A 842 -35.68 2.99 -0.52
CA PRO A 842 -36.68 2.16 0.15
C PRO A 842 -36.86 0.83 -0.60
N CYS A 843 -36.47 -0.28 0.05
CA CYS A 843 -36.72 -1.69 -0.28
C CYS A 843 -36.98 -2.04 -1.77
N GLY A 844 -35.95 -2.51 -2.49
CA GLY A 844 -36.12 -3.30 -3.72
C GLY A 844 -36.20 -2.55 -5.06
N ALA A 845 -35.84 -1.27 -5.12
CA ALA A 845 -35.77 -0.57 -6.41
C ALA A 845 -34.66 -1.16 -7.31
N LYS A 846 -34.99 -1.48 -8.57
CA LYS A 846 -34.04 -1.91 -9.59
C LYS A 846 -33.04 -0.78 -9.88
N VAL A 847 -31.75 -1.12 -9.96
CA VAL A 847 -30.73 -0.23 -10.54
C VAL A 847 -31.17 0.11 -11.96
N VAL A 848 -31.33 1.39 -12.25
CA VAL A 848 -31.71 1.87 -13.59
C VAL A 848 -30.52 1.59 -14.51
N GLU A 849 -30.68 0.67 -15.48
CA GLU A 849 -29.69 0.49 -16.55
C GLU A 849 -29.64 1.77 -17.39
N GLN A 850 -28.57 2.55 -17.20
CA GLN A 850 -28.28 3.71 -18.05
C GLN A 850 -27.34 3.31 -19.18
N LYS A 851 -27.53 3.95 -20.34
CA LYS A 851 -26.75 3.71 -21.55
C LYS A 851 -25.33 4.29 -21.38
N ALA A 852 -24.31 3.53 -21.75
CA ALA A 852 -22.94 4.02 -21.77
C ALA A 852 -22.78 5.05 -22.92
N GLU A 853 -22.32 6.25 -22.58
CA GLU A 853 -22.16 7.37 -23.51
C GLU A 853 -20.70 7.83 -23.57
N PHE A 854 -20.26 8.26 -24.75
CA PHE A 854 -18.92 8.82 -24.98
C PHE A 854 -19.04 10.20 -25.59
N PHE A 855 -18.38 11.19 -24.99
CA PHE A 855 -18.43 12.58 -25.42
C PHE A 855 -17.07 13.03 -25.97
N GLN A 856 -17.06 13.42 -27.25
CA GLN A 856 -15.88 14.01 -27.88
C GLN A 856 -15.62 15.45 -27.42
N SER A 857 -16.65 16.15 -26.94
CA SER A 857 -16.58 17.51 -26.42
C SER A 857 -17.47 17.62 -25.19
N TYR A 858 -17.12 18.52 -24.27
CA TYR A 858 -17.81 18.70 -23.01
C TYR A 858 -19.31 19.04 -23.23
N PRO A 859 -20.25 18.22 -22.74
CA PRO A 859 -21.69 18.39 -23.00
C PRO A 859 -22.39 19.36 -22.03
N GLY A 860 -21.65 20.04 -21.14
CA GLY A 860 -22.23 20.92 -20.11
C GLY A 860 -22.51 20.25 -18.75
N PHE A 861 -22.12 18.99 -18.56
CA PHE A 861 -22.10 18.31 -17.26
C PHE A 861 -21.00 17.25 -17.22
N VAL A 862 -20.70 16.69 -16.05
CA VAL A 862 -19.80 15.56 -15.83
C VAL A 862 -20.50 14.43 -15.07
N SER A 863 -20.03 13.19 -15.25
CA SER A 863 -20.64 12.01 -14.62
C SER A 863 -19.59 11.00 -14.15
N SER A 864 -19.94 10.22 -13.13
CA SER A 864 -19.14 9.07 -12.68
C SER A 864 -19.38 7.81 -13.52
N LEU A 865 -20.31 7.84 -14.47
CA LEU A 865 -20.60 6.72 -15.36
C LEU A 865 -19.45 6.45 -16.32
N ASP A 866 -19.26 5.17 -16.61
CA ASP A 866 -18.32 4.71 -17.64
C ASP A 866 -18.93 4.89 -19.04
N GLY A 867 -18.06 5.19 -20.00
CA GLY A 867 -18.42 5.19 -21.41
C GLY A 867 -18.35 3.78 -22.03
N PRO A 868 -18.63 3.67 -23.34
CA PRO A 868 -18.36 2.44 -24.08
C PRO A 868 -16.86 2.08 -24.01
N PRO A 869 -16.50 0.77 -24.06
CA PRO A 869 -15.11 0.35 -24.14
C PRO A 869 -14.39 0.98 -25.34
N ALA A 870 -13.24 1.60 -25.11
CA ALA A 870 -12.42 2.13 -26.19
C ALA A 870 -11.58 1.03 -26.85
N ASP A 871 -11.27 1.20 -28.13
CA ASP A 871 -10.38 0.30 -28.85
C ASP A 871 -8.94 0.41 -28.32
N SER A 872 -8.19 -0.70 -28.36
CA SER A 872 -6.85 -0.77 -27.79
C SER A 872 -5.85 0.16 -28.47
N GLU A 873 -6.05 0.48 -29.75
CA GLU A 873 -5.17 1.38 -30.51
C GLU A 873 -5.37 2.84 -30.09
N THR A 874 -6.62 3.28 -29.92
CA THR A 874 -6.97 4.61 -29.39
C THR A 874 -6.43 4.80 -27.99
N ILE A 875 -6.58 3.83 -27.09
CA ILE A 875 -6.00 3.91 -25.74
C ILE A 875 -4.48 4.04 -25.82
N LYS A 876 -3.81 3.24 -26.66
CA LYS A 876 -2.35 3.29 -26.85
C LYS A 876 -1.90 4.64 -27.42
N ASN A 877 -2.64 5.21 -28.36
CA ASN A 877 -2.34 6.52 -28.95
C ASN A 877 -2.48 7.66 -27.93
N ILE A 878 -3.54 7.66 -27.14
CA ILE A 878 -3.74 8.63 -26.05
C ILE A 878 -2.68 8.45 -24.96
N HIS A 879 -2.39 7.20 -24.57
CA HIS A 879 -1.35 6.86 -23.59
C HIS A 879 -0.01 7.41 -24.04
N THR A 880 0.41 7.09 -25.26
CA THR A 880 1.66 7.59 -25.87
C THR A 880 1.67 9.12 -25.89
N LYS A 881 0.58 9.77 -26.28
CA LYS A 881 0.49 11.24 -26.29
C LYS A 881 0.70 11.86 -24.89
N ILE A 882 0.20 11.21 -23.84
CA ILE A 882 0.35 11.67 -22.46
C ILE A 882 1.75 11.39 -21.92
N THR A 883 2.28 10.20 -22.15
CA THR A 883 3.56 9.78 -21.57
C THR A 883 4.77 10.23 -22.36
N GLN A 884 4.61 10.66 -23.62
CA GLN A 884 5.73 11.03 -24.48
C GLN A 884 6.52 12.22 -23.91
N SER A 885 7.79 12.00 -23.57
CA SER A 885 8.69 13.02 -23.04
C SER A 885 9.54 13.59 -24.18
N ARG A 886 9.40 14.90 -24.47
CA ARG A 886 10.12 15.60 -25.53
C ARG A 886 11.17 16.55 -24.95
N ALA A 887 12.29 16.71 -25.66
CA ALA A 887 13.29 17.70 -25.33
C ALA A 887 12.69 19.12 -25.44
N PRO A 888 12.95 20.01 -24.47
CA PRO A 888 12.38 21.36 -24.50
C PRO A 888 13.21 22.37 -25.30
N HIS A 889 14.41 22.00 -25.81
CA HIS A 889 15.37 22.92 -26.44
C HIS A 889 15.66 24.16 -25.58
N SER A 890 15.64 24.03 -24.25
CA SER A 890 15.78 25.19 -23.36
C SER A 890 17.16 25.83 -23.39
N TRP A 891 18.14 25.18 -24.04
CA TRP A 891 19.44 25.78 -24.32
C TRP A 891 19.35 26.97 -25.31
N GLU A 892 18.24 27.15 -26.04
CA GLU A 892 18.00 28.33 -26.88
C GLU A 892 17.78 29.61 -26.06
N ASP A 893 17.28 29.49 -24.82
CA ASP A 893 17.08 30.61 -23.89
C ASP A 893 17.88 30.41 -22.59
N PRO A 894 19.16 30.85 -22.56
CA PRO A 894 20.03 30.66 -21.40
C PRO A 894 19.52 31.29 -20.11
N GLN A 895 18.70 32.35 -20.19
CA GLN A 895 18.22 33.07 -19.01
C GLN A 895 17.16 32.27 -18.23
N SER A 896 16.30 31.53 -18.94
CA SER A 896 15.23 30.75 -18.32
C SER A 896 15.58 29.27 -18.13
N HIS A 897 16.63 28.76 -18.80
CA HIS A 897 17.05 27.36 -18.78
C HIS A 897 17.08 26.75 -17.37
N SER A 898 17.75 27.40 -16.42
CA SER A 898 17.93 26.87 -15.06
C SER A 898 16.59 26.60 -14.34
N THR A 899 15.60 27.47 -14.52
CA THR A 899 14.28 27.33 -13.89
C THR A 899 13.42 26.30 -14.64
N LEU A 900 13.51 26.27 -15.97
CA LEU A 900 12.80 25.32 -16.80
C LEU A 900 13.30 23.90 -16.57
N ALA A 901 14.62 23.71 -16.53
CA ALA A 901 15.25 22.40 -16.38
C ALA A 901 14.83 21.68 -15.09
N ILE A 902 14.68 22.43 -13.99
CA ILE A 902 14.22 21.91 -12.68
C ILE A 902 12.76 21.43 -12.73
N LYS A 903 11.93 21.97 -13.63
CA LYS A 903 10.50 21.63 -13.69
C LYS A 903 10.18 20.63 -14.78
N ASN A 904 11.09 20.39 -15.72
CA ASN A 904 10.80 19.64 -16.93
C ASN A 904 11.17 18.15 -16.78
N GLN A 905 10.20 17.28 -17.12
CA GLN A 905 10.34 15.83 -17.03
C GLN A 905 11.48 15.27 -17.89
N TRP A 906 11.83 15.92 -19.02
CA TRP A 906 12.97 15.52 -19.85
C TRP A 906 14.27 15.49 -19.05
N TYR A 907 14.59 16.58 -18.35
CA TYR A 907 15.83 16.69 -17.59
C TYR A 907 15.82 15.81 -16.33
N HIS A 908 14.65 15.60 -15.70
CA HIS A 908 14.51 14.60 -14.64
C HIS A 908 14.82 13.18 -15.13
N ASN A 909 14.28 12.80 -16.29
CA ASN A 909 14.54 11.51 -16.89
C ASN A 909 16.03 11.38 -17.29
N LEU A 910 16.58 12.42 -17.91
CA LEU A 910 17.98 12.46 -18.33
C LEU A 910 18.95 12.33 -17.15
N PHE A 911 18.68 12.99 -16.02
CA PHE A 911 19.51 12.87 -14.82
C PHE A 911 19.55 11.43 -14.28
N GLN A 912 18.39 10.76 -14.23
CA GLN A 912 18.31 9.36 -13.80
C GLN A 912 19.03 8.42 -14.77
N ILE A 913 18.98 8.70 -16.08
CA ILE A 913 19.69 7.95 -17.12
C ILE A 913 21.20 8.17 -16.99
N GLN A 914 21.68 9.41 -16.84
CA GLN A 914 23.10 9.74 -16.64
C GLN A 914 23.66 9.09 -15.36
N ASN A 915 22.87 9.05 -14.28
CA ASN A 915 23.25 8.33 -13.06
C ASN A 915 23.44 6.83 -13.30
N THR A 916 22.52 6.20 -14.05
CA THR A 916 22.68 4.80 -14.46
C THR A 916 23.87 4.62 -15.38
N LEU A 917 24.14 5.56 -16.29
CA LEU A 917 25.31 5.53 -17.17
C LEU A 917 26.58 5.42 -16.32
N PHE A 918 26.80 6.38 -15.42
CA PHE A 918 27.99 6.41 -14.57
C PHE A 918 28.19 5.10 -13.80
N HIS A 919 27.17 4.66 -13.07
CA HIS A 919 27.28 3.44 -12.24
C HIS A 919 27.45 2.17 -13.07
N SER A 920 26.79 2.06 -14.23
CA SER A 920 26.92 0.89 -15.11
C SER A 920 28.29 0.86 -15.78
N THR A 921 28.86 2.02 -16.12
CA THR A 921 30.22 2.13 -16.63
C THR A 921 31.23 1.66 -15.59
N VAL A 922 31.11 2.13 -14.35
CA VAL A 922 31.98 1.68 -13.25
C VAL A 922 31.81 0.18 -13.01
N GLU A 923 30.58 -0.32 -12.98
CA GLU A 923 30.28 -1.75 -12.79
C GLU A 923 30.91 -2.62 -13.88
N TYR A 924 30.79 -2.23 -15.15
CA TYR A 924 31.35 -2.97 -16.29
C TYR A 924 32.87 -3.09 -16.18
N PHE A 925 33.58 -1.97 -16.05
CA PHE A 925 35.03 -1.99 -16.02
C PHE A 925 35.58 -2.67 -14.76
N HIS A 926 34.97 -2.44 -13.60
CA HIS A 926 35.42 -3.04 -12.35
C HIS A 926 35.12 -4.54 -12.28
N THR A 927 33.90 -4.94 -12.63
CA THR A 927 33.41 -6.32 -12.40
C THR A 927 33.65 -7.23 -13.60
N CYS A 928 33.45 -6.73 -14.82
CA CYS A 928 33.59 -7.52 -16.04
C CYS A 928 35.02 -7.52 -16.59
N CYS A 929 35.70 -6.36 -16.56
CA CYS A 929 37.04 -6.22 -17.15
C CYS A 929 38.18 -6.28 -16.13
N GLN A 930 37.90 -6.04 -14.85
CA GLN A 930 38.92 -5.87 -13.79
C GLN A 930 39.90 -4.72 -14.07
N TYR A 931 39.41 -3.65 -14.69
CA TYR A 931 40.22 -2.47 -15.01
C TYR A 931 40.23 -1.48 -13.84
N SER A 932 41.32 -0.73 -13.74
CA SER A 932 41.47 0.30 -12.69
C SER A 932 40.93 1.65 -13.15
N TYR A 933 40.28 2.38 -12.24
CA TYR A 933 39.84 3.75 -12.51
C TYR A 933 41.01 4.74 -12.35
N ALA A 934 41.27 5.53 -13.39
CA ALA A 934 42.31 6.54 -13.39
C ALA A 934 41.74 7.92 -12.99
N LEU A 935 42.36 8.54 -12.00
CA LEU A 935 42.11 9.95 -11.68
C LEU A 935 42.99 10.82 -12.58
N THR A 936 42.38 11.40 -13.62
CA THR A 936 43.07 12.23 -14.61
C THR A 936 42.88 13.73 -14.30
N PRO A 937 43.87 14.58 -14.62
CA PRO A 937 43.70 16.04 -14.52
C PRO A 937 42.70 16.55 -15.58
N LEU A 938 42.22 17.78 -15.44
CA LEU A 938 41.41 18.46 -16.47
C LEU A 938 42.24 19.38 -17.37
N THR A 939 43.46 19.70 -16.95
CA THR A 939 44.41 20.53 -17.69
C THR A 939 45.55 19.67 -18.21
N THR A 940 46.07 20.00 -19.39
CA THR A 940 47.18 19.32 -20.03
C THR A 940 48.11 20.32 -20.73
N ASP A 941 49.40 20.02 -20.74
CA ASP A 941 50.41 20.76 -21.54
C ASP A 941 50.53 20.19 -22.95
N THR A 942 49.96 19.00 -23.19
CA THR A 942 49.95 18.32 -24.48
C THR A 942 48.54 18.00 -24.92
N ILE A 943 48.15 18.57 -26.05
CA ILE A 943 46.89 18.26 -26.72
C ILE A 943 46.99 16.89 -27.39
N SER A 944 45.98 16.05 -27.19
CA SER A 944 45.92 14.71 -27.77
C SER A 944 45.61 14.77 -29.27
N SER A 945 44.86 15.80 -29.68
CA SER A 945 44.49 16.10 -31.04
C SER A 945 45.14 17.43 -31.49
N PRO A 946 46.44 17.43 -31.87
CA PRO A 946 47.11 18.66 -32.27
C PRO A 946 46.52 19.25 -33.54
N MET A 947 46.63 20.58 -33.69
CA MET A 947 46.41 21.29 -34.96
C MET A 947 47.46 20.85 -35.99
N GLY A 948 47.23 19.67 -36.57
CA GLY A 948 48.02 19.03 -37.61
C GLY A 948 47.09 18.33 -38.59
N LEU A 949 47.67 17.59 -39.54
CA LEU A 949 46.88 16.84 -40.52
C LEU A 949 46.15 15.69 -39.80
N GLY A 950 44.82 15.63 -39.95
CA GLY A 950 43.99 14.56 -39.38
C GLY A 950 43.25 14.89 -38.08
N SER A 951 43.18 16.17 -37.68
CA SER A 951 42.35 16.65 -36.56
C SER A 951 41.58 17.92 -36.94
N ASP A 952 40.31 17.99 -36.56
CA ASP A 952 39.43 19.14 -36.70
C ASP A 952 39.08 19.80 -35.35
N SER A 953 39.71 19.37 -34.24
CA SER A 953 39.39 19.88 -32.91
C SER A 953 40.19 21.14 -32.57
N GLU A 954 39.48 22.18 -32.12
CA GLU A 954 40.13 23.40 -31.62
C GLU A 954 40.44 23.28 -30.12
N PRO A 955 41.72 23.36 -29.68
CA PRO A 955 42.05 23.25 -28.26
C PRO A 955 41.64 24.49 -27.46
N VAL A 956 41.17 24.29 -26.22
CA VAL A 956 40.76 25.39 -25.33
C VAL A 956 41.93 25.78 -24.42
N SER A 957 42.57 26.91 -24.73
CA SER A 957 43.66 27.47 -23.92
C SER A 957 43.16 28.19 -22.66
N VAL A 958 43.88 28.00 -21.55
CA VAL A 958 43.61 28.61 -20.24
C VAL A 958 44.93 29.11 -19.65
N HIS A 959 44.93 30.36 -19.20
CA HIS A 959 46.06 30.92 -18.46
C HIS A 959 45.94 30.59 -16.97
N LEU A 960 46.77 29.68 -16.48
CA LEU A 960 46.76 29.22 -15.10
C LEU A 960 48.09 29.56 -14.40
N LEU A 961 48.02 30.44 -13.39
CA LEU A 961 49.16 30.82 -12.55
C LEU A 961 50.42 31.28 -13.33
N GLY A 962 50.25 31.98 -14.45
CA GLY A 962 51.36 32.47 -15.26
C GLY A 962 51.81 31.52 -16.37
N GLN A 963 51.14 30.39 -16.56
CA GLN A 963 51.42 29.40 -17.60
C GLN A 963 50.20 29.21 -18.50
N ASP A 964 50.43 29.14 -19.82
CA ASP A 964 49.39 28.78 -20.77
C ASP A 964 49.30 27.25 -20.83
N VAL A 965 48.17 26.72 -20.37
CA VAL A 965 47.84 25.29 -20.39
C VAL A 965 46.56 25.08 -21.19
N TYR A 966 46.22 23.85 -21.54
CA TYR A 966 45.00 23.53 -22.28
C TYR A 966 44.02 22.75 -21.41
N LEU A 967 42.73 22.93 -21.62
CA LEU A 967 41.73 21.98 -21.13
C LEU A 967 41.82 20.69 -21.94
N ALA A 968 41.58 19.57 -21.28
CA ALA A 968 41.68 18.24 -21.87
C ALA A 968 40.69 18.04 -23.02
N ASP A 969 41.19 17.80 -24.23
CA ASP A 969 40.39 17.30 -25.36
C ASP A 969 40.17 15.78 -25.23
N SER A 970 41.17 15.06 -24.73
CA SER A 970 41.13 13.66 -24.28
C SER A 970 42.27 13.42 -23.27
N MET A 971 42.13 12.41 -22.42
CA MET A 971 43.17 12.00 -21.47
C MET A 971 43.79 10.63 -21.83
N GLN A 972 43.65 10.22 -23.09
CA GLN A 972 44.20 8.98 -23.64
C GLN A 972 45.68 8.77 -23.28
N PHE A 973 46.55 9.77 -23.50
CA PHE A 973 47.99 9.61 -23.21
C PHE A 973 48.28 9.37 -21.73
N VAL A 974 47.45 9.94 -20.84
CA VAL A 974 47.56 9.72 -19.40
C VAL A 974 47.12 8.30 -19.04
N LEU A 975 46.08 7.76 -19.68
CA LEU A 975 45.70 6.36 -19.54
C LEU A 975 46.82 5.41 -19.99
N GLU A 976 47.45 5.68 -21.13
CA GLU A 976 48.61 4.92 -21.59
C GLU A 976 49.78 4.98 -20.59
N TYR A 977 49.96 6.12 -19.93
CA TYR A 977 50.94 6.30 -18.88
C TYR A 977 50.59 5.44 -17.65
N PHE A 978 49.32 5.40 -17.23
CA PHE A 978 48.86 4.58 -16.09
C PHE A 978 49.12 3.07 -16.27
N LEU A 979 49.00 2.54 -17.49
CA LEU A 979 49.34 1.13 -17.79
C LEU A 979 50.80 0.75 -17.48
N ARG A 980 51.67 1.75 -17.30
CA ARG A 980 53.10 1.53 -17.04
C ARG A 980 53.45 1.50 -15.55
N PHE A 981 52.54 1.87 -14.65
CA PHE A 981 52.81 1.92 -13.19
C PHE A 981 52.80 0.55 -12.50
N GLN A 982 52.01 -0.40 -13.01
CA GLN A 982 51.86 -1.72 -12.42
C GLN A 982 52.20 -2.80 -13.46
N GLU A 983 52.83 -3.88 -13.01
CA GLU A 983 53.01 -5.07 -13.85
C GLU A 983 51.67 -5.79 -14.04
N ASN A 984 51.37 -6.16 -15.29
CA ASN A 984 50.15 -6.90 -15.67
C ASN A 984 48.82 -6.18 -15.35
N LEU A 985 48.79 -4.85 -15.37
CA LEU A 985 47.51 -4.11 -15.33
C LEU A 985 46.77 -4.33 -16.67
N PRO A 986 45.61 -5.02 -16.70
CA PRO A 986 44.98 -5.39 -17.97
C PRO A 986 44.41 -4.18 -18.71
N GLY A 987 43.95 -3.17 -17.98
CA GLY A 987 43.40 -1.94 -18.54
C GLY A 987 43.12 -0.88 -17.49
N THR A 988 42.91 0.35 -17.97
CA THR A 988 42.54 1.51 -17.17
C THR A 988 41.50 2.34 -17.90
N TYR A 989 40.66 3.05 -17.15
CA TYR A 989 39.59 3.88 -17.73
C TYR A 989 39.32 5.12 -16.88
N TYR A 990 38.64 6.10 -17.45
CA TYR A 990 38.10 7.24 -16.70
C TYR A 990 36.73 7.67 -17.25
N ILE A 991 36.04 8.50 -16.46
CA ILE A 991 34.81 9.21 -16.86
C ILE A 991 34.99 10.66 -16.45
N SER A 992 35.17 11.58 -17.41
CA SER A 992 35.49 12.99 -17.15
C SER A 992 35.08 13.86 -18.35
N PRO A 993 34.82 15.17 -18.16
CA PRO A 993 34.56 16.05 -19.29
C PRO A 993 35.78 16.22 -20.20
N SER A 994 35.51 16.29 -21.50
CA SER A 994 36.42 16.73 -22.55
C SER A 994 35.95 18.07 -23.12
N PHE A 995 36.88 18.86 -23.63
CA PHE A 995 36.66 20.24 -24.04
C PHE A 995 37.10 20.50 -25.48
N ARG A 996 36.31 21.29 -26.21
CA ARG A 996 36.58 21.68 -27.59
C ARG A 996 36.19 23.13 -27.85
N GLY A 997 36.99 23.83 -28.66
CA GLY A 997 36.89 25.26 -28.95
C GLY A 997 35.96 25.61 -30.11
N GLU A 998 35.59 24.63 -30.93
CA GLU A 998 34.69 24.79 -32.07
C GLU A 998 33.26 25.21 -31.66
N ASP A 999 32.50 25.80 -32.59
CA ASP A 999 31.13 26.20 -32.29
C ASP A 999 30.20 24.98 -32.16
N PRO A 1000 29.31 24.91 -31.15
CA PRO A 1000 28.47 23.74 -30.92
C PRO A 1000 27.36 23.64 -31.98
N ASP A 1001 27.08 22.42 -32.42
CA ASP A 1001 26.01 22.10 -33.37
C ASP A 1001 25.17 20.90 -32.85
N SER A 1002 24.31 20.33 -33.69
CA SER A 1002 23.47 19.17 -33.27
C SER A 1002 24.27 17.89 -32.96
N THR A 1003 25.58 17.89 -33.18
CA THR A 1003 26.49 16.74 -33.00
C THR A 1003 27.78 17.07 -32.23
N HIS A 1004 28.07 18.35 -31.97
CA HIS A 1004 29.28 18.84 -31.30
C HIS A 1004 28.93 19.76 -30.12
N LEU A 1005 29.72 19.66 -29.05
CA LEU A 1005 29.60 20.44 -27.83
C LEU A 1005 30.96 21.01 -27.43
N ASN A 1006 30.99 22.19 -26.80
CA ASN A 1006 32.23 22.74 -26.24
C ASN A 1006 32.71 21.96 -25.01
N GLN A 1007 31.79 21.32 -24.30
CA GLN A 1007 32.08 20.42 -23.19
C GLN A 1007 31.12 19.23 -23.28
N PHE A 1008 31.67 18.02 -23.24
CA PHE A 1008 30.90 16.77 -23.26
C PHE A 1008 31.53 15.77 -22.29
N TYR A 1009 30.76 14.79 -21.81
CA TYR A 1009 31.30 13.74 -20.97
C TYR A 1009 31.90 12.62 -21.80
N HIS A 1010 33.14 12.29 -21.49
CA HIS A 1010 33.94 11.32 -22.22
C HIS A 1010 34.21 10.10 -21.33
N VAL A 1011 33.83 8.92 -21.81
CA VAL A 1011 34.27 7.65 -21.24
C VAL A 1011 35.40 7.13 -22.10
N GLU A 1012 36.60 7.10 -21.57
CA GLU A 1012 37.76 6.56 -22.28
C GLU A 1012 38.34 5.37 -21.52
N CYS A 1013 38.84 4.38 -22.25
CA CYS A 1013 39.66 3.32 -21.69
C CYS A 1013 40.86 3.00 -22.58
N GLU A 1014 41.91 2.53 -21.95
CA GLU A 1014 43.13 2.06 -22.59
C GLU A 1014 43.50 0.71 -21.97
N LEU A 1015 43.86 -0.27 -22.80
CA LEU A 1015 44.15 -1.63 -22.39
C LEU A 1015 45.44 -2.18 -23.03
N LEU A 1016 45.96 -3.26 -22.45
CA LEU A 1016 47.00 -4.07 -23.06
C LEU A 1016 46.36 -4.99 -24.11
N GLY A 1017 46.76 -4.84 -25.38
CA GLY A 1017 46.17 -5.61 -26.47
C GLY A 1017 46.12 -4.86 -27.79
N ASP A 1018 45.68 -5.57 -28.83
CA ASP A 1018 45.54 -5.02 -30.17
C ASP A 1018 44.14 -4.38 -30.40
N MET A 1019 43.91 -3.91 -31.62
CA MET A 1019 42.65 -3.27 -32.00
C MET A 1019 41.44 -4.21 -31.85
N ASP A 1020 41.61 -5.53 -32.04
CA ASP A 1020 40.51 -6.50 -31.93
C ASP A 1020 40.09 -6.71 -30.47
N ASP A 1021 41.05 -6.76 -29.55
CA ASP A 1021 40.81 -6.77 -28.11
C ASP A 1021 40.00 -5.53 -27.69
N ALA A 1022 40.43 -4.35 -28.15
CA ALA A 1022 39.76 -3.10 -27.82
C ALA A 1022 38.32 -3.04 -28.36
N ILE A 1023 38.09 -3.52 -29.60
CA ILE A 1023 36.74 -3.60 -30.17
C ILE A 1023 35.85 -4.54 -29.34
N SER A 1024 36.39 -5.68 -28.89
CA SER A 1024 35.64 -6.63 -28.06
C SER A 1024 35.19 -5.99 -26.73
N ILE A 1025 36.07 -5.21 -26.10
CA ILE A 1025 35.75 -4.48 -24.87
C ILE A 1025 34.71 -3.36 -25.13
N ALA A 1026 34.85 -2.60 -26.23
CA ALA A 1026 33.88 -1.56 -26.59
C ALA A 1026 32.48 -2.14 -26.85
N GLU A 1027 32.41 -3.25 -27.59
CA GLU A 1027 31.16 -3.97 -27.86
C GLU A 1027 30.52 -4.52 -26.58
N GLY A 1028 31.34 -5.13 -25.70
CA GLY A 1028 30.89 -5.62 -24.40
C GLY A 1028 30.35 -4.50 -23.51
N TYR A 1029 31.03 -3.34 -23.51
CA TYR A 1029 30.60 -2.16 -22.77
C TYR A 1029 29.24 -1.64 -23.28
N LEU A 1030 29.09 -1.49 -24.60
CA LEU A 1030 27.85 -1.04 -25.23
C LEU A 1030 26.66 -1.95 -24.88
N VAL A 1031 26.88 -3.26 -24.90
CA VAL A 1031 25.89 -4.27 -24.52
C VAL A 1031 25.53 -4.18 -23.04
N HIS A 1032 26.53 -4.13 -22.15
CA HIS A 1032 26.32 -4.02 -20.71
C HIS A 1032 25.52 -2.76 -20.37
N LEU A 1033 25.97 -1.62 -20.90
CA LEU A 1033 25.33 -0.33 -20.70
C LEU A 1033 23.87 -0.35 -21.17
N THR A 1034 23.61 -0.86 -22.39
CA THR A 1034 22.26 -0.91 -22.97
C THR A 1034 21.34 -1.85 -22.18
N ARG A 1035 21.82 -3.01 -21.71
CA ARG A 1035 21.02 -3.89 -20.83
C ARG A 1035 20.69 -3.21 -19.50
N SER A 1036 21.64 -2.53 -18.89
CA SER A 1036 21.43 -1.79 -17.63
C SER A 1036 20.43 -0.64 -17.82
N MET A 1037 20.48 0.05 -18.96
CA MET A 1037 19.52 1.09 -19.33
C MET A 1037 18.11 0.53 -19.48
N LEU A 1038 17.93 -0.57 -20.23
CA LEU A 1038 16.60 -1.19 -20.37
C LEU A 1038 16.08 -1.76 -19.05
N LYS A 1039 16.93 -2.37 -18.24
CA LYS A 1039 16.54 -2.93 -16.94
C LYS A 1039 15.99 -1.86 -15.99
N LYS A 1040 16.60 -0.67 -15.97
CA LYS A 1040 16.24 0.40 -15.01
C LYS A 1040 15.26 1.44 -15.58
N HIS A 1041 15.27 1.65 -16.90
CA HIS A 1041 14.64 2.81 -17.55
C HIS A 1041 13.84 2.47 -18.81
N SER A 1042 13.39 1.21 -19.01
CA SER A 1042 12.61 0.79 -20.19
C SER A 1042 11.46 1.73 -20.51
N ASP A 1043 10.67 2.12 -19.50
CA ASP A 1043 9.49 2.96 -19.70
C ASP A 1043 9.87 4.38 -20.13
N LYS A 1044 10.95 4.93 -19.57
CA LYS A 1044 11.45 6.26 -19.94
C LYS A 1044 11.99 6.28 -21.36
N ILE A 1045 12.77 5.26 -21.72
CA ILE A 1045 13.30 5.12 -23.08
C ILE A 1045 12.15 4.94 -24.06
N LEU A 1046 11.17 4.08 -23.76
CA LEU A 1046 9.99 3.88 -24.60
C LEU A 1046 9.20 5.19 -24.78
N ASN A 1047 8.98 5.93 -23.69
CA ASN A 1047 8.24 7.19 -23.70
C ASN A 1047 8.97 8.30 -24.47
N THR A 1048 10.29 8.28 -24.52
CA THR A 1048 11.06 9.28 -25.27
C THR A 1048 11.29 8.85 -26.72
N ALA A 1049 11.88 7.67 -26.92
CA ALA A 1049 12.25 7.15 -28.23
C ALA A 1049 11.05 6.67 -29.07
N GLY A 1050 9.88 6.50 -28.45
CA GLY A 1050 8.67 5.95 -29.09
C GLY A 1050 8.71 4.44 -29.32
N SER A 1051 9.88 3.81 -29.22
CA SER A 1051 10.05 2.35 -29.32
C SER A 1051 11.28 1.88 -28.55
N LEU A 1052 11.33 0.59 -28.23
CA LEU A 1052 12.54 -0.10 -27.74
C LEU A 1052 13.22 -0.92 -28.85
N ALA A 1053 12.73 -0.84 -30.09
CA ALA A 1053 13.10 -1.77 -31.15
C ALA A 1053 14.60 -1.71 -31.50
N HIS A 1054 15.20 -0.52 -31.56
CA HIS A 1054 16.62 -0.34 -31.85
C HIS A 1054 17.52 -0.94 -30.76
N THR A 1055 17.18 -0.73 -29.48
CA THR A 1055 17.94 -1.30 -28.36
C THR A 1055 17.83 -2.82 -28.32
N THR A 1056 16.63 -3.37 -28.47
CA THR A 1056 16.41 -4.82 -28.50
C THR A 1056 17.06 -5.46 -29.71
N ALA A 1057 17.08 -4.78 -30.87
CA ALA A 1057 17.73 -5.28 -32.08
C ALA A 1057 19.25 -5.36 -31.92
N LEU A 1058 19.88 -4.33 -31.31
CA LEU A 1058 21.30 -4.36 -30.98
C LEU A 1058 21.63 -5.52 -30.04
N LEU A 1059 20.88 -5.65 -28.92
CA LEU A 1059 21.10 -6.73 -27.96
C LEU A 1059 20.88 -8.12 -28.57
N SER A 1060 19.83 -8.30 -29.37
CA SER A 1060 19.56 -9.60 -30.01
C SER A 1060 20.68 -10.03 -30.97
N LYS A 1061 21.27 -9.08 -31.71
CA LYS A 1061 22.44 -9.36 -32.57
C LYS A 1061 23.65 -9.82 -31.73
N MET A 1062 23.89 -9.13 -30.62
CA MET A 1062 25.03 -9.35 -29.74
C MET A 1062 24.89 -10.62 -28.86
N ASP A 1063 23.67 -10.99 -28.45
CA ASP A 1063 23.38 -12.22 -27.70
C ASP A 1063 23.70 -13.48 -28.51
N GLY A 1064 23.61 -13.40 -29.84
CA GLY A 1064 24.06 -14.44 -30.76
C GLY A 1064 25.59 -14.61 -30.83
N LYS A 1065 26.36 -13.89 -30.00
CA LYS A 1065 27.84 -13.82 -30.03
C LYS A 1065 28.42 -13.49 -31.41
N THR A 1066 27.63 -12.80 -32.24
CA THR A 1066 28.08 -12.34 -33.55
C THR A 1066 28.65 -10.92 -33.37
N PRO A 1067 29.92 -10.67 -33.73
CA PRO A 1067 30.51 -9.33 -33.61
C PRO A 1067 29.78 -8.34 -34.54
N LEU A 1068 29.88 -7.04 -34.23
CA LEU A 1068 29.31 -6.03 -35.12
C LEU A 1068 30.01 -6.06 -36.48
N PRO A 1069 29.29 -5.75 -37.58
CA PRO A 1069 29.88 -5.74 -38.90
C PRO A 1069 31.01 -4.72 -38.97
N ARG A 1070 32.06 -5.06 -39.73
CA ARG A 1070 33.23 -4.21 -39.95
C ARG A 1070 33.43 -3.97 -41.44
N ILE A 1071 33.78 -2.75 -41.81
CA ILE A 1071 34.06 -2.35 -43.18
C ILE A 1071 35.28 -1.44 -43.21
N SER A 1072 36.21 -1.68 -44.13
CA SER A 1072 37.34 -0.78 -44.34
C SER A 1072 36.92 0.49 -45.09
N LEU A 1073 37.58 1.62 -44.83
CA LEU A 1073 37.28 2.89 -45.48
C LEU A 1073 37.28 2.78 -47.01
N ASP A 1074 38.23 2.07 -47.61
CA ASP A 1074 38.29 1.89 -49.06
C ASP A 1074 37.08 1.14 -49.61
N ARG A 1075 36.62 0.10 -48.89
CA ARG A 1075 35.39 -0.62 -49.26
C ARG A 1075 34.16 0.24 -49.05
N ALA A 1076 34.09 0.99 -47.95
CA ALA A 1076 32.98 1.92 -47.70
C ALA A 1076 32.85 2.95 -48.82
N ILE A 1077 33.96 3.57 -49.23
CA ILE A 1077 33.99 4.57 -50.31
C ILE A 1077 33.47 3.97 -51.62
N SER A 1078 33.85 2.74 -51.95
CA SER A 1078 33.37 2.07 -53.17
C SER A 1078 31.86 1.81 -53.20
N MET A 1079 31.20 1.93 -52.04
CA MET A 1079 29.77 1.65 -51.84
C MET A 1079 28.93 2.93 -51.70
N MET A 1080 29.55 4.11 -51.75
CA MET A 1080 28.84 5.38 -51.59
C MET A 1080 27.94 5.68 -52.80
N PRO A 1081 26.66 6.06 -52.59
CA PRO A 1081 25.71 6.28 -53.68
C PRO A 1081 25.94 7.58 -54.45
N SER A 1082 26.69 8.52 -53.87
CA SER A 1082 26.91 9.85 -54.45
C SER A 1082 28.21 10.49 -53.92
N ALA A 1083 28.76 11.43 -54.68
CA ALA A 1083 30.03 12.09 -54.37
C ALA A 1083 30.00 12.93 -53.08
N ASP A 1084 28.82 13.41 -52.66
CA ASP A 1084 28.63 14.18 -51.42
C ASP A 1084 28.66 13.31 -50.14
N CYS A 1085 28.85 12.00 -50.26
CA CYS A 1085 29.09 11.10 -49.13
C CYS A 1085 30.57 11.05 -48.71
N LEU A 1086 31.45 11.69 -49.47
CA LEU A 1086 32.90 11.65 -49.34
C LEU A 1086 33.46 13.07 -49.38
N GLU A 1087 34.43 13.35 -48.53
CA GLU A 1087 35.24 14.56 -48.61
C GLU A 1087 36.73 14.24 -48.44
N TRP A 1088 37.58 15.16 -48.90
CA TRP A 1088 39.02 15.09 -48.66
C TRP A 1088 39.30 15.62 -47.25
N VAL A 1089 40.26 15.02 -46.54
CA VAL A 1089 40.66 15.47 -45.19
C VAL A 1089 41.05 16.96 -45.22
N GLN A 1090 41.72 17.38 -46.30
CA GLN A 1090 41.93 18.78 -46.62
C GLN A 1090 41.36 19.06 -48.02
N ASP A 1091 40.46 20.05 -48.08
CA ASP A 1091 39.75 20.39 -49.31
C ASP A 1091 40.68 20.57 -50.51
N GLY A 1092 40.43 19.79 -51.56
CA GLY A 1092 41.18 19.81 -52.82
C GLY A 1092 42.56 19.11 -52.79
N GLN A 1093 42.94 18.45 -51.69
CA GLN A 1093 44.28 17.89 -51.53
C GLN A 1093 44.24 16.37 -51.26
N PRO A 1094 44.29 15.52 -52.30
CA PRO A 1094 44.07 14.08 -52.19
C PRO A 1094 45.18 13.33 -51.43
N LEU A 1095 46.35 13.94 -51.29
CA LEU A 1095 47.50 13.46 -50.51
C LEU A 1095 47.17 13.20 -49.04
N PHE A 1096 46.25 13.97 -48.45
CA PHE A 1096 45.95 13.90 -47.00
C PHE A 1096 44.89 12.86 -46.63
N GLY A 1097 44.39 12.12 -47.62
CA GLY A 1097 43.39 11.08 -47.40
C GLY A 1097 41.95 11.58 -47.49
N ARG A 1098 41.04 10.63 -47.29
CA ARG A 1098 39.59 10.80 -47.48
C ARG A 1098 38.86 10.50 -46.16
N LYS A 1099 37.71 11.12 -45.97
CA LYS A 1099 36.79 10.79 -44.87
C LYS A 1099 35.35 10.79 -45.35
N LEU A 1100 34.50 10.02 -44.68
CA LEU A 1100 33.08 10.00 -44.99
C LEU A 1100 32.42 11.26 -44.42
N THR A 1101 31.48 11.83 -45.16
CA THR A 1101 30.59 12.85 -44.61
C THR A 1101 29.53 12.19 -43.73
N ARG A 1102 28.80 12.97 -42.92
CA ARG A 1102 27.65 12.46 -42.13
C ARG A 1102 26.64 11.69 -42.97
N LYS A 1103 26.45 12.11 -44.23
CA LYS A 1103 25.58 11.41 -45.18
C LYS A 1103 26.14 10.02 -45.52
N GLY A 1104 27.45 9.92 -45.73
CA GLY A 1104 28.14 8.65 -45.97
C GLY A 1104 28.10 7.71 -44.76
N GLU A 1105 28.31 8.23 -43.55
CA GLU A 1105 28.17 7.44 -42.31
C GLU A 1105 26.76 6.86 -42.15
N ARG A 1106 25.73 7.69 -42.36
CA ARG A 1106 24.33 7.26 -42.28
C ARG A 1106 24.00 6.14 -43.26
N VAL A 1107 24.54 6.19 -44.48
CA VAL A 1107 24.38 5.11 -45.48
C VAL A 1107 24.93 3.79 -44.94
N LEU A 1108 26.07 3.80 -44.25
CA LEU A 1108 26.63 2.60 -43.63
C LEU A 1108 25.78 2.11 -42.47
N ILE A 1109 25.37 3.00 -41.56
CA ILE A 1109 24.52 2.67 -40.41
C ILE A 1109 23.24 1.97 -40.88
N GLU A 1110 22.54 2.55 -41.87
CA GLU A 1110 21.32 1.97 -42.44
C GLU A 1110 21.58 0.62 -43.09
N LYS A 1111 22.64 0.51 -43.91
CA LYS A 1111 22.98 -0.71 -44.64
C LYS A 1111 23.28 -1.90 -43.73
N TYR A 1112 23.94 -1.66 -42.60
CA TYR A 1112 24.33 -2.69 -41.65
C TYR A 1112 23.33 -2.87 -40.50
N GLY A 1113 22.16 -2.25 -40.60
CA GLY A 1113 21.05 -2.44 -39.68
C GLY A 1113 21.31 -1.83 -38.30
N GLY A 1114 21.90 -0.63 -38.27
CA GLY A 1114 21.92 0.26 -37.11
C GLY A 1114 23.28 0.49 -36.45
N ALA A 1115 24.27 -0.38 -36.67
CA ALA A 1115 25.61 -0.23 -36.08
C ALA A 1115 26.67 -0.92 -36.95
N VAL A 1116 27.83 -0.27 -37.13
CA VAL A 1116 28.95 -0.79 -37.95
C VAL A 1116 30.27 -0.14 -37.56
N TRP A 1117 31.35 -0.91 -37.57
CA TRP A 1117 32.72 -0.40 -37.44
C TRP A 1117 33.29 0.01 -38.80
N LEU A 1118 33.71 1.26 -38.93
CA LEU A 1118 34.53 1.73 -40.03
C LEU A 1118 36.01 1.58 -39.63
N THR A 1119 36.83 0.93 -40.45
CA THR A 1119 38.21 0.53 -40.12
C THR A 1119 39.18 0.94 -41.23
N ASP A 1120 40.49 0.77 -41.01
CA ASP A 1120 41.56 1.05 -41.99
C ASP A 1120 41.48 2.49 -42.56
N MET A 1121 41.43 3.46 -41.65
CA MET A 1121 41.34 4.88 -41.98
C MET A 1121 42.60 5.34 -42.73
N ASP A 1122 42.47 6.33 -43.62
CA ASP A 1122 43.65 6.97 -44.23
C ASP A 1122 44.47 7.63 -43.09
N HIS A 1123 45.77 7.33 -42.97
CA HIS A 1123 46.57 7.63 -41.77
C HIS A 1123 46.63 9.13 -41.46
N LEU A 1124 46.81 9.97 -42.48
CA LEU A 1124 46.78 11.45 -42.36
C LEU A 1124 45.39 12.04 -42.08
N GLY A 1125 44.34 11.21 -42.11
CA GLY A 1125 42.98 11.58 -41.74
C GLY A 1125 42.62 11.32 -40.28
N VAL A 1126 43.52 10.72 -39.50
CA VAL A 1126 43.35 10.45 -38.07
C VAL A 1126 44.56 10.96 -37.28
N PRO A 1127 44.50 11.04 -35.93
CA PRO A 1127 45.63 11.54 -35.14
C PRO A 1127 46.90 10.68 -35.23
N PHE A 1128 48.06 11.32 -35.08
CA PHE A 1128 49.39 10.73 -35.27
C PHE A 1128 49.70 9.52 -34.36
N TYR A 1129 48.98 9.35 -33.25
CA TYR A 1129 49.26 8.27 -32.30
C TYR A 1129 48.77 6.90 -32.78
N GLN A 1130 47.94 6.85 -33.83
CA GLN A 1130 47.37 5.63 -34.37
C GLN A 1130 48.40 4.82 -35.16
N ALA A 1131 48.57 3.55 -34.78
CA ALA A 1131 49.54 2.64 -35.38
C ALA A 1131 49.28 2.42 -36.88
N TYR A 1132 50.34 2.14 -37.65
CA TYR A 1132 50.22 1.86 -39.08
C TYR A 1132 49.66 0.45 -39.34
N VAL A 1133 48.85 0.31 -40.39
CA VAL A 1133 48.49 -1.01 -40.94
C VAL A 1133 49.69 -1.55 -41.72
N GLU A 1134 50.16 -2.74 -41.35
CA GLU A 1134 51.31 -3.37 -42.00
C GLU A 1134 51.08 -3.57 -43.51
N GLY A 1135 52.13 -3.40 -44.31
CA GLY A 1135 52.07 -3.58 -45.77
C GLY A 1135 51.44 -2.42 -46.56
N THR A 1136 50.92 -1.38 -45.90
CA THR A 1136 50.26 -0.24 -46.56
C THR A 1136 51.18 0.94 -46.89
N ARG A 1137 52.49 0.81 -46.65
CA ARG A 1137 53.50 1.89 -46.82
C ARG A 1137 53.09 3.19 -46.09
N GLN A 1138 52.62 3.05 -44.84
CA GLN A 1138 52.21 4.16 -43.96
C GLN A 1138 50.97 4.95 -44.44
N CYS A 1139 50.21 4.44 -45.41
CA CYS A 1139 49.01 5.11 -45.90
C CYS A 1139 47.77 4.88 -45.02
N LYS A 1140 47.74 3.82 -44.20
CA LYS A 1140 46.56 3.42 -43.41
C LYS A 1140 46.87 3.31 -41.92
N ALA A 1141 45.88 3.66 -41.10
CA ALA A 1141 45.91 3.56 -39.64
C ALA A 1141 45.08 2.38 -39.12
N LYS A 1142 45.58 1.72 -38.07
CA LYS A 1142 44.82 0.80 -37.22
C LYS A 1142 43.90 1.59 -36.29
N ALA A 1143 42.93 2.26 -36.90
CA ALA A 1143 41.89 3.04 -36.25
C ALA A 1143 40.52 2.50 -36.66
N ALA A 1144 39.55 2.63 -35.75
CA ALA A 1144 38.18 2.21 -35.99
C ALA A 1144 37.18 3.18 -35.38
N ASP A 1145 36.13 3.51 -36.13
CA ASP A 1145 35.03 4.34 -35.68
C ASP A 1145 33.75 3.51 -35.63
N LEU A 1146 33.11 3.44 -34.46
CA LEU A 1146 31.79 2.83 -34.33
C LEU A 1146 30.73 3.83 -34.76
N LEU A 1147 30.13 3.59 -35.91
CA LEU A 1147 29.01 4.36 -36.43
C LEU A 1147 27.71 3.83 -35.81
N LEU A 1148 27.06 4.67 -35.01
CA LEU A 1148 25.84 4.37 -34.26
C LEU A 1148 24.98 5.64 -34.12
N GLY A 1149 23.70 5.55 -34.48
CA GLY A 1149 22.77 6.69 -34.35
C GLY A 1149 23.15 7.88 -35.23
N LEU A 1150 23.66 8.95 -34.62
CA LEU A 1150 24.02 10.22 -35.30
C LEU A 1150 25.28 10.13 -36.18
N GLY A 1151 26.09 9.08 -36.03
CA GLY A 1151 27.38 8.94 -36.71
C GLY A 1151 28.39 8.24 -35.81
N GLU A 1152 29.66 8.65 -35.89
CA GLU A 1152 30.71 8.22 -34.94
C GLU A 1152 30.27 8.42 -33.48
N THR A 1153 30.17 7.34 -32.71
CA THR A 1153 29.88 7.36 -31.27
C THR A 1153 31.07 6.91 -30.43
N VAL A 1154 31.89 6.00 -30.97
CA VAL A 1154 33.13 5.53 -30.33
C VAL A 1154 34.26 5.66 -31.34
N GLY A 1155 35.32 6.38 -30.97
CA GLY A 1155 36.59 6.40 -31.71
C GLY A 1155 37.60 5.49 -31.04
N LEU A 1156 38.26 4.62 -31.79
CA LEU A 1156 39.15 3.57 -31.30
C LEU A 1156 40.45 3.50 -32.11
N GLY A 1157 41.55 3.10 -31.48
CA GLY A 1157 42.71 2.67 -32.25
C GLY A 1157 43.85 2.07 -31.45
N GLU A 1158 44.72 1.37 -32.17
CA GLU A 1158 45.95 0.77 -31.65
C GLU A 1158 47.08 1.80 -31.64
N ARG A 1159 47.91 1.81 -30.60
CA ARG A 1159 48.96 2.83 -30.41
C ARG A 1159 50.31 2.35 -30.92
N HIS A 1160 51.14 3.29 -31.37
CA HIS A 1160 52.55 3.00 -31.64
C HIS A 1160 53.27 2.51 -30.38
N SER A 1161 53.86 1.30 -30.44
CA SER A 1161 54.44 0.63 -29.27
C SER A 1161 55.84 1.10 -28.90
N THR A 1162 56.58 1.68 -29.85
CA THR A 1162 57.98 2.08 -29.66
C THR A 1162 58.20 3.59 -29.83
N PRO A 1163 59.24 4.16 -29.19
CA PRO A 1163 59.61 5.57 -29.34
C PRO A 1163 59.88 5.96 -30.81
N GLU A 1164 60.53 5.09 -31.58
CA GLU A 1164 60.92 5.34 -32.97
C GLU A 1164 59.69 5.48 -33.86
N MET A 1165 58.69 4.61 -33.68
CA MET A 1165 57.43 4.68 -34.41
C MET A 1165 56.67 5.98 -34.12
N VAL A 1166 56.66 6.44 -32.86
CA VAL A 1166 56.03 7.73 -32.51
C VAL A 1166 56.75 8.91 -33.16
N ARG A 1167 58.09 8.93 -33.17
CA ARG A 1167 58.85 10.00 -33.84
C ARG A 1167 58.60 10.03 -35.34
N GLU A 1168 58.52 8.87 -35.96
CA GLU A 1168 58.19 8.75 -37.39
C GLU A 1168 56.78 9.29 -37.67
N ALA A 1169 55.80 8.94 -36.84
CA ALA A 1169 54.43 9.43 -36.99
C ALA A 1169 54.31 10.95 -36.75
N LEU A 1170 54.98 11.50 -35.72
CA LEU A 1170 55.04 12.95 -35.50
C LEU A 1170 55.59 13.68 -36.73
N LYS A 1171 56.65 13.15 -37.34
CA LYS A 1171 57.21 13.68 -38.59
C LYS A 1171 56.24 13.54 -39.77
N HIS A 1172 55.53 12.41 -39.87
CA HIS A 1172 54.54 12.16 -40.91
C HIS A 1172 53.38 13.17 -40.86
N HIS A 1173 52.91 13.52 -39.67
CA HIS A 1173 51.82 14.49 -39.45
C HIS A 1173 52.27 15.95 -39.35
N ALA A 1174 53.58 16.23 -39.51
CA ALA A 1174 54.18 17.55 -39.32
C ALA A 1174 53.91 18.15 -37.92
N VAL A 1175 53.89 17.31 -36.88
CA VAL A 1175 53.70 17.71 -35.48
C VAL A 1175 55.06 17.90 -34.79
N PRO A 1176 55.31 19.02 -34.10
CA PRO A 1176 56.58 19.25 -33.40
C PRO A 1176 56.85 18.24 -32.28
N GLU A 1177 58.04 17.61 -32.29
CA GLU A 1177 58.43 16.60 -31.28
C GLU A 1177 58.56 17.18 -29.86
N ASP A 1178 58.92 18.45 -29.74
CA ASP A 1178 59.26 19.07 -28.44
C ASP A 1178 58.16 18.96 -27.38
N SER A 1179 56.90 19.11 -27.78
CA SER A 1179 55.75 19.00 -26.88
C SER A 1179 55.51 17.56 -26.40
N TYR A 1180 55.92 16.54 -27.16
CA TYR A 1180 55.60 15.13 -26.91
C TYR A 1180 56.76 14.31 -26.32
N LYS A 1181 57.83 14.98 -25.86
CA LYS A 1181 59.02 14.32 -25.29
C LYS A 1181 58.69 13.33 -24.18
N TRP A 1182 57.76 13.68 -23.28
CA TRP A 1182 57.36 12.81 -22.18
C TRP A 1182 56.64 11.55 -22.67
N TYR A 1183 55.79 11.68 -23.69
CA TYR A 1183 55.02 10.60 -24.30
C TYR A 1183 55.89 9.63 -25.11
N ILE A 1184 56.99 10.14 -25.68
CA ILE A 1184 58.07 9.32 -26.27
C ILE A 1184 58.88 8.65 -25.15
N GLY A 1185 59.22 9.39 -24.09
CA GLY A 1185 60.01 8.91 -22.96
C GLY A 1185 59.37 7.73 -22.23
N MET A 1186 58.05 7.75 -21.99
CA MET A 1186 57.37 6.65 -21.30
C MET A 1186 57.48 5.31 -22.05
N ARG A 1187 57.62 5.35 -23.38
CA ARG A 1187 57.82 4.15 -24.22
C ARG A 1187 59.27 3.65 -24.22
N GLN A 1188 60.24 4.53 -23.98
CA GLN A 1188 61.64 4.13 -23.78
C GLN A 1188 61.80 3.35 -22.48
N VAL A 1189 61.05 3.76 -21.44
CA VAL A 1189 61.04 3.06 -20.14
C VAL A 1189 60.35 1.70 -20.26
N LYS A 1190 59.14 1.66 -20.84
CA LYS A 1190 58.35 0.43 -20.99
C LYS A 1190 57.56 0.45 -22.31
N PRO A 1191 58.07 -0.20 -23.37
CA PRO A 1191 57.31 -0.37 -24.62
C PRO A 1191 56.17 -1.35 -24.39
N LEU A 1192 54.97 -0.99 -24.85
CA LEU A 1192 53.75 -1.78 -24.68
C LEU A 1192 52.93 -1.72 -25.97
N LEU A 1193 52.30 -2.84 -26.32
CA LEU A 1193 51.20 -2.87 -27.29
C LEU A 1193 49.93 -2.50 -26.53
N THR A 1194 49.38 -1.33 -26.84
CA THR A 1194 48.15 -0.84 -26.23
C THR A 1194 47.18 -0.41 -27.30
N SER A 1195 45.91 -0.52 -26.96
CA SER A 1195 44.80 -0.01 -27.75
C SER A 1195 43.80 0.61 -26.80
N GLY A 1196 43.04 1.58 -27.30
CA GLY A 1196 42.03 2.23 -26.50
C GLY A 1196 40.96 2.90 -27.34
N TRP A 1197 39.95 3.37 -26.64
CA TRP A 1197 38.80 4.02 -27.26
C TRP A 1197 38.19 5.06 -26.34
N GLY A 1198 37.52 6.02 -26.97
CA GLY A 1198 36.73 7.07 -26.31
C GLY A 1198 35.30 7.08 -26.84
N MET A 1199 34.33 7.21 -25.93
CA MET A 1199 32.92 7.33 -26.25
C MET A 1199 32.34 8.64 -25.71
N GLY A 1200 31.86 9.49 -26.62
CA GLY A 1200 31.07 10.66 -26.26
C GLY A 1200 29.70 10.22 -25.75
N THR A 1201 29.45 10.38 -24.45
CA THR A 1201 28.25 9.80 -23.82
C THR A 1201 26.95 10.36 -24.38
N GLU A 1202 26.94 11.64 -24.76
CA GLU A 1202 25.78 12.33 -25.30
C GLU A 1202 25.34 11.76 -26.65
N ARG A 1203 26.28 11.33 -27.51
CA ARG A 1203 25.94 10.67 -28.79
C ARG A 1203 25.31 9.30 -28.56
N TYR A 1204 25.81 8.53 -27.59
CA TYR A 1204 25.17 7.29 -27.15
C TYR A 1204 23.75 7.54 -26.61
N LEU A 1205 23.56 8.59 -25.80
CA LEU A 1205 22.25 8.97 -25.25
C LEU A 1205 21.28 9.40 -26.35
N CYS A 1206 21.74 10.14 -27.36
CA CYS A 1206 20.95 10.46 -28.56
C CYS A 1206 20.47 9.18 -29.27
N TRP A 1207 21.36 8.20 -29.50
CA TRP A 1207 20.96 6.92 -30.07
C TRP A 1207 19.95 6.17 -29.18
N LEU A 1208 20.22 6.10 -27.87
CA LEU A 1208 19.36 5.40 -26.89
C LEU A 1208 17.95 5.98 -26.89
N LEU A 1209 17.84 7.31 -26.88
CA LEU A 1209 16.59 8.06 -26.81
C LEU A 1209 15.98 8.39 -28.17
N GLN A 1210 16.59 7.94 -29.28
CA GLN A 1210 16.21 8.31 -30.66
C GLN A 1210 16.04 9.82 -30.84
N HIS A 1211 17.02 10.57 -30.33
CA HIS A 1211 17.10 12.03 -30.40
C HIS A 1211 18.22 12.45 -31.36
N ASP A 1212 18.08 13.62 -31.97
CA ASP A 1212 18.94 14.07 -33.08
C ASP A 1212 19.83 15.29 -32.76
N ASP A 1213 19.76 15.82 -31.53
CA ASP A 1213 20.53 16.99 -31.09
C ASP A 1213 21.22 16.76 -29.73
N VAL A 1214 22.55 16.67 -29.74
CA VAL A 1214 23.35 16.46 -28.51
C VAL A 1214 23.23 17.60 -27.50
N ARG A 1215 22.79 18.80 -27.90
CA ARG A 1215 22.63 19.95 -27.00
C ARG A 1215 21.51 19.76 -25.98
N ASP A 1216 20.54 18.91 -26.27
CA ASP A 1216 19.48 18.55 -25.32
C ASP A 1216 19.91 17.49 -24.29
N MET A 1217 21.09 16.87 -24.48
CA MET A 1217 21.66 15.88 -23.56
C MET A 1217 22.47 16.52 -22.42
N GLN A 1218 22.54 17.84 -22.37
CA GLN A 1218 23.24 18.60 -21.34
C GLN A 1218 22.22 19.21 -20.37
N ILE A 1219 22.20 18.75 -19.12
CA ILE A 1219 21.38 19.36 -18.05
C ILE A 1219 21.88 20.77 -17.76
N ILE A 1220 23.20 20.96 -17.79
CA ILE A 1220 23.83 22.26 -17.60
C ILE A 1220 24.68 22.55 -18.85
N PRO A 1221 24.10 23.15 -19.90
CA PRO A 1221 24.80 23.41 -21.14
C PRO A 1221 26.02 24.30 -20.93
N ARG A 1222 27.02 24.06 -21.78
CA ARG A 1222 28.28 24.79 -21.86
C ARG A 1222 28.53 25.10 -23.32
N MET A 1223 28.11 26.29 -23.73
CA MET A 1223 28.27 26.79 -25.09
C MET A 1223 29.13 28.05 -25.08
N LYS A 1224 29.98 28.18 -26.09
CA LYS A 1224 30.91 29.30 -26.26
C LYS A 1224 30.17 30.64 -26.16
N GLY A 1225 30.60 31.48 -25.22
CA GLY A 1225 30.05 32.82 -25.00
C GLY A 1225 28.71 32.91 -24.26
N MET A 1226 28.13 31.79 -23.82
CA MET A 1226 26.78 31.74 -23.21
C MET A 1226 26.82 31.35 -21.73
N LYS A 1227 25.85 31.84 -20.93
CA LYS A 1227 25.72 31.54 -19.50
C LYS A 1227 24.33 30.95 -19.19
N TYR A 1228 24.30 29.70 -18.74
CA TYR A 1228 23.08 28.94 -18.44
C TYR A 1228 22.78 28.79 -16.94
N MET A 1229 23.72 29.20 -16.10
CA MET A 1229 23.61 29.21 -14.64
C MET A 1229 24.06 30.58 -14.13
N PRO A 1230 23.44 31.10 -13.05
CA PRO A 1230 23.72 32.42 -12.50
C PRO A 1230 25.16 32.62 -12.05
#